data_AF-A0A452UD69-F1
#
_entry.id   AF-A0A452UD69-F1
#
_cell.length_a   1.000
_cell.length_b   1.000
_cell.length_c   1.000
_cell.angle_alpha   90.00
_cell.angle_beta   90.00
_cell.angle_gamma   90.00
#
_symmetry.space_group_name_H-M   'P 1'
#
loop_
_entity.id
_entity.type
_entity.pdbx_description
1 polymer ?
#
loop_
_entity_poly.entity_id
_entity_poly.type
_entity_poly.pdbx_seq_one_letter_code
_entity_poly.pdbx_strand_id
1 'polypeptide(L)'
;MWPFICQFIEKLFRETIEPAVRGANTHLSTFSFTKVDVGQQPLRINGVKVYTENVDKRQIILDLQISFVGNCEIDLEIKRYFCRAGVQSIQIHGTMRVILEPLIGDMPLVGALSVFFLRKPLIEINWTGLTNLLDIPGLNGLSDTIILDIISNYLVLPNRITVPLVSEVQIAQLRFPIPKGVLRIHFIEAQDLQGKDTYLKGLVKGKSDPYGIIRVGNQIFQSKVIKENLSPKWNEVYEALVYEHPGQELEIELFDEDPDKDDFLGSLMIDLIEVEKERLLDEWFALDEVPRGKLHLKLEWLTLMPNASNLDKVLTDIRADKDQANDGLSSSLLILYLDSARNLPVGNAVGAPLGAPFLVANLAAFSHTVSPIRYKTNEPVWEENFTFFIHNPKRQDLEVEVKDEQHQCSLGHLKIPLSQLLTSDDMTMNQRFQLSNSGPNSTLKMKIALRVLHLEKQERSPDHQHSAQVKRPSVSKEGRKISVRSQMSASPGSGDSSTAPCTPVIGSGDKPGGEERAQPVEASPQGPRDLGRSSSSLQAVATCSPSHVSVKEPTPSIASDISLPIATQELRQRLRQLENGTTLGQSPLGQIQLTIRHSSQRNKLVVVVHSCRNLIAFSEDGSDPYVRVYLLPDKRRSGRRKTHVSKRTLNPVFDQSFDFSVSLPEVQRRTLDVAVKNSGGFLSKDKGLLGKVSLKNIFELAKGWTQWYDLTEDGTRPHVVT
;
A
#
# COMPACT_ATOMS: atom_id res chain seq x y z
N MET A 1 -31.71 -0.06 1.70
CA MET A 1 -30.80 0.37 2.80
C MET A 1 -29.79 1.44 2.38
N TRP A 2 -29.46 1.59 1.09
CA TRP A 2 -28.35 2.45 0.64
C TRP A 2 -28.31 3.87 1.25
N PRO A 3 -29.41 4.65 1.33
CA PRO A 3 -29.36 5.99 1.95
C PRO A 3 -28.91 5.98 3.41
N PHE A 4 -29.29 4.95 4.18
CA PHE A 4 -28.86 4.79 5.58
C PHE A 4 -27.38 4.37 5.69
N ILE A 5 -26.91 3.57 4.73
CA ILE A 5 -25.48 3.23 4.62
C ILE A 5 -24.68 4.50 4.31
N CYS A 6 -25.16 5.36 3.40
CA CYS A 6 -24.51 6.64 3.11
C CYS A 6 -24.43 7.54 4.36
N GLN A 7 -25.50 7.62 5.16
CA GLN A 7 -25.50 8.36 6.44
C GLN A 7 -24.45 7.80 7.42
N PHE A 8 -24.34 6.47 7.52
CA PHE A 8 -23.31 5.83 8.33
C PHE A 8 -21.90 6.16 7.82
N ILE A 9 -21.68 6.08 6.50
CA ILE A 9 -20.39 6.41 5.88
C ILE A 9 -20.02 7.87 6.14
N GLU A 10 -20.95 8.82 6.00
CA GLU A 10 -20.69 10.22 6.31
C GLU A 10 -20.25 10.39 7.77
N LYS A 11 -20.96 9.74 8.70
CA LYS A 11 -20.59 9.75 10.12
C LYS A 11 -19.19 9.16 10.36
N LEU A 12 -18.88 8.03 9.72
CA LEU A 12 -17.57 7.38 9.79
C LEU A 12 -16.44 8.32 9.32
N PHE A 13 -16.63 9.02 8.20
CA PHE A 13 -15.66 9.97 7.67
C PHE A 13 -15.39 11.12 8.64
N ARG A 14 -16.44 11.69 9.23
CA ARG A 14 -16.34 12.87 10.11
C ARG A 14 -15.86 12.54 11.53
N GLU A 15 -16.33 11.44 12.10
CA GLU A 15 -16.08 11.11 13.51
C GLU A 15 -14.88 10.17 13.71
N THR A 16 -14.48 9.40 12.69
CA THR A 16 -13.40 8.42 12.81
C THR A 16 -12.22 8.75 11.91
N ILE A 17 -12.45 8.94 10.60
CA ILE A 17 -11.37 9.13 9.63
C ILE A 17 -10.74 10.53 9.77
N GLU A 18 -11.55 11.59 9.87
CA GLU A 18 -11.05 12.96 9.98
C GLU A 18 -10.13 13.19 11.19
N PRO A 19 -10.46 12.75 12.42
CA PRO A 19 -9.54 12.83 13.55
C PRO A 19 -8.25 12.03 13.34
N ALA A 20 -8.34 10.84 12.72
CA ALA A 20 -7.16 10.03 12.44
C ALA A 20 -6.21 10.73 11.45
N VAL A 21 -6.74 11.34 10.38
CA VAL A 21 -5.94 12.10 9.41
C VAL A 21 -5.31 13.34 10.06
N ARG A 22 -6.05 14.06 10.91
CA ARG A 22 -5.52 15.21 11.67
C ARG A 22 -4.37 14.82 12.60
N GLY A 23 -4.49 13.67 13.27
CA GLY A 23 -3.50 13.17 14.22
C GLY A 23 -2.25 12.58 13.56
N ALA A 24 -2.32 12.20 12.29
CA ALA A 24 -1.21 11.55 11.59
C ALA A 24 -0.02 12.48 11.30
N ASN A 25 -0.24 13.79 11.17
CA ASN A 25 0.82 14.75 10.90
C ASN A 25 0.46 16.16 11.39
N THR A 26 1.43 16.88 11.99
CA THR A 26 1.24 18.26 12.48
C THR A 26 0.77 19.25 11.41
N HIS A 27 1.12 19.01 10.14
CA HIS A 27 0.69 19.81 9.00
C HIS A 27 -0.77 19.54 8.58
N LEU A 28 -1.33 18.41 9.01
CA LEU A 28 -2.73 18.00 8.77
C LEU A 28 -3.67 18.38 9.92
N SER A 29 -3.20 19.05 10.97
CA SER A 29 -4.03 19.39 12.14
C SER A 29 -5.31 20.18 11.79
N THR A 30 -5.31 20.94 10.70
CA THR A 30 -6.48 21.69 10.21
C THR A 30 -7.21 21.00 9.05
N PHE A 31 -6.96 19.72 8.80
CA PHE A 31 -7.67 18.93 7.79
C PHE A 31 -9.16 18.81 8.14
N SER A 32 -10.06 18.82 7.16
CA SER A 32 -11.49 18.52 7.36
C SER A 32 -12.17 18.06 6.08
N PHE A 33 -13.16 17.18 6.20
CA PHE A 33 -14.07 16.87 5.09
C PHE A 33 -15.16 17.94 5.00
N THR A 34 -15.18 18.70 3.91
CA THR A 34 -16.21 19.72 3.68
C THR A 34 -17.49 19.10 3.12
N LYS A 35 -17.37 18.02 2.33
CA LYS A 35 -18.49 17.28 1.76
C LYS A 35 -18.16 15.80 1.70
N VAL A 36 -19.13 14.93 1.99
CA VAL A 36 -19.00 13.48 1.86
C VAL A 36 -20.26 12.94 1.21
N ASP A 37 -20.23 12.77 -0.11
CA ASP A 37 -21.29 12.12 -0.88
C ASP A 37 -20.69 10.93 -1.64
N VAL A 38 -21.14 9.72 -1.33
CA VAL A 38 -20.68 8.49 -2.01
C VAL A 38 -21.55 8.09 -3.20
N GLY A 39 -22.53 8.93 -3.55
CA GLY A 39 -23.40 8.74 -4.70
C GLY A 39 -24.58 7.80 -4.46
N GLN A 40 -25.38 7.60 -5.51
CA GLN A 40 -26.63 6.83 -5.47
C GLN A 40 -26.47 5.36 -5.89
N GLN A 41 -25.28 4.98 -6.38
CA GLN A 41 -25.01 3.62 -6.81
C GLN A 41 -24.63 2.75 -5.60
N PRO A 42 -25.37 1.69 -5.28
CA PRO A 42 -25.07 0.86 -4.11
C PRO A 42 -23.90 -0.09 -4.34
N LEU A 43 -23.27 -0.50 -3.24
CA LEU A 43 -22.32 -1.61 -3.24
C LEU A 43 -22.99 -2.90 -3.74
N ARG A 44 -22.25 -3.73 -4.47
CA ARG A 44 -22.72 -5.05 -4.95
C ARG A 44 -21.96 -6.16 -4.24
N ILE A 45 -22.71 -7.19 -3.84
CA ILE A 45 -22.16 -8.44 -3.32
C ILE A 45 -22.26 -9.46 -4.45
N ASN A 46 -21.12 -9.88 -4.98
CA ASN A 46 -21.04 -10.79 -6.13
C ASN A 46 -21.00 -12.26 -5.70
N GLY A 47 -20.60 -12.53 -4.46
CA GLY A 47 -20.48 -13.87 -3.91
C GLY A 47 -20.43 -13.82 -2.39
N VAL A 48 -20.94 -14.88 -1.76
CA VAL A 48 -20.95 -15.07 -0.31
C VAL A 48 -20.40 -16.45 0.00
N LYS A 49 -19.43 -16.53 0.89
CA LYS A 49 -18.89 -17.79 1.40
C LYS A 49 -18.96 -17.79 2.92
N VAL A 50 -19.51 -18.86 3.48
CA VAL A 50 -19.58 -19.07 4.94
C VAL A 50 -18.51 -20.06 5.34
N TYR A 51 -17.82 -19.82 6.46
CA TYR A 51 -16.85 -20.77 7.01
C TYR A 51 -17.47 -21.55 8.15
N THR A 52 -17.40 -22.88 8.04
CA THR A 52 -17.90 -23.83 9.03
C THR A 52 -16.82 -24.72 9.62
N GLU A 53 -15.63 -24.76 9.01
CA GLU A 53 -14.49 -25.57 9.45
C GLU A 53 -13.44 -24.70 10.16
N ASN A 54 -12.91 -25.17 11.30
CA ASN A 54 -11.92 -24.46 12.12
C ASN A 54 -12.36 -23.05 12.57
N VAL A 55 -13.67 -22.84 12.74
CA VAL A 55 -14.25 -21.60 13.27
C VAL A 55 -14.70 -21.85 14.71
N ASP A 56 -14.44 -20.90 15.62
CA ASP A 56 -14.98 -20.98 16.99
C ASP A 56 -16.51 -21.08 16.92
N LYS A 57 -17.09 -22.00 17.69
CA LYS A 57 -18.55 -22.21 17.77
C LYS A 57 -19.30 -20.96 18.24
N ARG A 58 -18.61 -19.95 18.79
CA ARG A 58 -19.15 -18.68 19.27
C ARG A 58 -19.18 -17.56 18.23
N GLN A 59 -18.76 -17.83 16.99
CA GLN A 59 -18.77 -16.83 15.93
C GLN A 59 -19.25 -17.41 14.59
N ILE A 60 -19.74 -16.53 13.72
CA ILE A 60 -20.04 -16.85 12.32
C ILE A 60 -19.17 -15.97 11.44
N ILE A 61 -18.42 -16.58 10.51
CA ILE A 61 -17.54 -15.87 9.59
C ILE A 61 -18.12 -15.93 8.17
N LEU A 62 -18.29 -14.76 7.57
CA LEU A 62 -18.80 -14.57 6.22
C LEU A 62 -17.76 -13.82 5.38
N ASP A 63 -17.37 -14.36 4.23
CA ASP A 63 -16.62 -13.64 3.21
C ASP A 63 -17.58 -13.18 2.11
N LEU A 64 -17.63 -11.86 1.92
CA LEU A 64 -18.45 -11.19 0.92
C LEU A 64 -17.53 -10.65 -0.18
N GLN A 65 -17.73 -11.09 -1.42
CA GLN A 65 -17.02 -10.51 -2.57
C GLN A 65 -17.69 -9.19 -2.95
N ILE A 66 -17.06 -8.08 -2.60
CA ILE A 66 -17.60 -6.73 -2.78
C ILE A 66 -17.08 -6.12 -4.08
N SER A 67 -17.98 -5.49 -4.81
CA SER A 67 -17.68 -4.60 -5.93
C SER A 67 -18.48 -3.31 -5.74
N PHE A 68 -17.77 -2.18 -5.75
CA PHE A 68 -18.36 -0.86 -5.73
C PHE A 68 -17.70 -0.03 -6.83
N VAL A 69 -18.51 0.54 -7.71
CA VAL A 69 -18.09 1.46 -8.77
C VAL A 69 -19.10 2.59 -8.78
N GLY A 70 -18.70 3.77 -8.32
CA GLY A 70 -19.59 4.89 -8.16
C GLY A 70 -18.89 6.22 -8.36
N ASN A 71 -19.61 7.15 -8.99
CA ASN A 71 -19.27 8.56 -8.91
C ASN A 71 -19.62 9.07 -7.51
N CYS A 72 -18.74 9.87 -6.94
CA CYS A 72 -18.85 10.42 -5.61
C CYS A 72 -18.35 11.87 -5.59
N GLU A 73 -18.60 12.57 -4.50
CA GLU A 73 -18.11 13.91 -4.25
C GLU A 73 -17.68 14.00 -2.78
N ILE A 74 -16.41 13.66 -2.54
CA ILE A 74 -15.80 13.77 -1.22
C ILE A 74 -14.79 14.90 -1.28
N ASP A 75 -15.13 16.03 -0.68
CA ASP A 75 -14.28 17.21 -0.69
C ASP A 75 -13.53 17.34 0.63
N LEU A 76 -12.26 17.71 0.53
CA LEU A 76 -11.36 17.90 1.65
C LEU A 76 -10.72 19.28 1.62
N GLU A 77 -10.46 19.83 2.79
CA GLU A 77 -9.84 21.14 2.97
C GLU A 77 -8.77 21.07 4.06
N ILE A 78 -7.61 21.68 3.82
CA ILE A 78 -6.58 21.92 4.84
C ILE A 78 -6.42 23.44 4.98
N LYS A 79 -7.15 24.00 5.95
CA LYS A 79 -7.30 25.45 6.11
C LYS A 79 -5.99 26.20 6.26
N ARG A 80 -5.01 25.62 6.96
CA ARG A 80 -3.67 26.21 7.16
C ARG A 80 -2.96 26.59 5.85
N TYR A 81 -3.20 25.82 4.79
CA TYR A 81 -2.55 26.00 3.49
C TYR A 81 -3.50 26.46 2.40
N PHE A 82 -4.76 26.76 2.75
CA PHE A 82 -5.84 27.05 1.79
C PHE A 82 -5.94 25.98 0.69
N CYS A 83 -5.60 24.73 1.03
CA CYS A 83 -5.60 23.62 0.09
C CYS A 83 -6.99 23.00 0.04
N ARG A 84 -7.51 22.81 -1.17
CA ARG A 84 -8.71 22.03 -1.45
C ARG A 84 -8.39 20.95 -2.47
N ALA A 85 -8.90 19.76 -2.20
CA ALA A 85 -8.92 18.64 -3.13
C ALA A 85 -10.24 17.89 -2.96
N GLY A 86 -10.50 16.93 -3.82
CA GLY A 86 -11.67 16.08 -3.69
C GLY A 86 -11.52 14.75 -4.41
N VAL A 87 -12.53 13.91 -4.27
CA VAL A 87 -12.64 12.61 -4.91
C VAL A 87 -13.93 12.57 -5.72
N GLN A 88 -13.80 12.32 -7.02
CA GLN A 88 -14.91 12.31 -7.98
C GLN A 88 -15.49 10.93 -8.25
N SER A 89 -14.68 9.88 -8.11
CA SER A 89 -15.16 8.50 -8.23
C SER A 89 -14.23 7.56 -7.50
N ILE A 90 -14.84 6.49 -7.00
CA ILE A 90 -14.17 5.44 -6.25
C ILE A 90 -14.58 4.11 -6.87
N GLN A 91 -13.60 3.25 -7.07
CA GLN A 91 -13.80 1.84 -7.34
C GLN A 91 -13.16 1.02 -6.24
N ILE A 92 -13.90 0.05 -5.70
CA ILE A 92 -13.41 -0.88 -4.68
C ILE A 92 -13.81 -2.28 -5.11
N HIS A 93 -12.81 -3.15 -5.21
CA HIS A 93 -12.99 -4.57 -5.45
C HIS A 93 -12.19 -5.36 -4.42
N GLY A 94 -12.83 -6.32 -3.74
CA GLY A 94 -12.13 -7.14 -2.77
C GLY A 94 -13.05 -8.08 -2.02
N THR A 95 -12.45 -8.92 -1.17
CA THR A 95 -13.19 -9.80 -0.28
C THR A 95 -13.26 -9.15 1.10
N MET A 96 -14.47 -8.73 1.47
CA MET A 96 -14.78 -8.17 2.78
C MET A 96 -15.25 -9.29 3.70
N ARG A 97 -14.58 -9.44 4.84
CA ARG A 97 -14.99 -10.35 5.90
C ARG A 97 -15.93 -9.67 6.87
N VAL A 98 -17.01 -10.37 7.21
CA VAL A 98 -17.96 -10.02 8.26
C VAL A 98 -17.95 -11.13 9.30
N ILE A 99 -17.64 -10.78 10.54
CA ILE A 99 -17.66 -11.69 11.68
C ILE A 99 -18.84 -11.30 12.57
N LEU A 100 -19.69 -12.28 12.87
CA LEU A 100 -20.78 -12.16 13.83
C LEU A 100 -20.29 -12.76 15.16
N GLU A 101 -19.98 -11.90 16.13
CA GLU A 101 -19.42 -12.33 17.42
C GLU A 101 -19.75 -11.31 18.54
N PRO A 102 -19.97 -11.74 19.80
CA PRO A 102 -20.22 -13.12 20.21
C PRO A 102 -21.63 -13.57 19.81
N LEU A 103 -21.80 -14.85 19.54
CA LEU A 103 -23.14 -15.46 19.50
C LEU A 103 -23.70 -15.53 20.93
N ILE A 104 -24.91 -15.01 21.12
CA ILE A 104 -25.61 -14.94 22.41
C ILE A 104 -26.88 -15.80 22.36
N GLY A 105 -27.26 -16.37 23.49
CA GLY A 105 -28.45 -17.24 23.61
C GLY A 105 -29.79 -16.50 23.55
N ASP A 106 -29.77 -15.17 23.54
CA ASP A 106 -30.94 -14.29 23.53
C ASP A 106 -30.94 -13.39 22.28
N MET A 107 -32.12 -12.97 21.80
CA MET A 107 -32.25 -12.02 20.68
C MET A 107 -31.50 -10.70 21.00
N PRO A 108 -30.64 -10.16 20.11
CA PRO A 108 -30.53 -10.40 18.66
C PRO A 108 -29.68 -11.59 18.20
N LEU A 109 -29.31 -12.53 19.07
CA LEU A 109 -28.46 -13.71 18.81
C LEU A 109 -27.00 -13.38 18.48
N VAL A 110 -26.70 -12.15 18.09
CA VAL A 110 -25.37 -11.65 17.75
C VAL A 110 -25.08 -10.41 18.59
N GLY A 111 -23.97 -10.42 19.32
CA GLY A 111 -23.55 -9.27 20.13
C GLY A 111 -23.00 -8.12 19.30
N ALA A 112 -22.19 -8.40 18.28
CA ALA A 112 -21.71 -7.39 17.34
C ALA A 112 -21.34 -7.95 15.96
N LEU A 113 -21.16 -7.03 15.03
CA LEU A 113 -20.62 -7.26 13.69
C LEU A 113 -19.22 -6.67 13.64
N SER A 114 -18.23 -7.43 13.17
CA SER A 114 -16.92 -6.91 12.82
C SER A 114 -16.70 -7.00 11.32
N VAL A 115 -16.31 -5.89 10.68
CA VAL A 115 -16.19 -5.78 9.21
C VAL A 115 -14.81 -5.25 8.83
N PHE A 116 -14.12 -5.94 7.92
CA PHE A 116 -12.81 -5.55 7.38
C PHE A 116 -12.53 -6.29 6.05
N PHE A 117 -11.54 -5.84 5.27
CA PHE A 117 -11.07 -6.57 4.08
C PHE A 117 -9.97 -7.58 4.46
N LEU A 118 -10.01 -8.78 3.86
CA LEU A 118 -9.03 -9.84 4.11
C LEU A 118 -7.64 -9.54 3.58
N ARG A 119 -7.61 -8.99 2.37
CA ARG A 119 -6.41 -8.54 1.68
C ARG A 119 -6.62 -7.10 1.26
N LYS A 120 -5.54 -6.39 0.94
CA LYS A 120 -5.62 -5.04 0.40
C LYS A 120 -6.59 -5.04 -0.79
N PRO A 121 -7.72 -4.34 -0.69
CA PRO A 121 -8.66 -4.30 -1.80
C PRO A 121 -8.02 -3.56 -2.97
N LEU A 122 -8.44 -3.91 -4.18
CA LEU A 122 -8.11 -3.10 -5.35
C LEU A 122 -8.95 -1.82 -5.26
N ILE A 123 -8.29 -0.70 -4.99
CA ILE A 123 -8.91 0.62 -4.92
C ILE A 123 -8.40 1.47 -6.08
N GLU A 124 -9.32 2.06 -6.82
CA GLU A 124 -9.03 3.15 -7.75
C GLU A 124 -9.75 4.41 -7.27
N ILE A 125 -9.02 5.52 -7.14
CA ILE A 125 -9.57 6.80 -6.71
C ILE A 125 -9.24 7.85 -7.76
N ASN A 126 -10.28 8.52 -8.26
CA ASN A 126 -10.11 9.64 -9.17
C ASN A 126 -10.22 10.95 -8.39
N TRP A 127 -9.10 11.66 -8.31
CA TRP A 127 -8.97 12.88 -7.53
C TRP A 127 -9.21 14.16 -8.34
N THR A 128 -9.73 15.18 -7.67
CA THR A 128 -9.65 16.58 -8.07
C THR A 128 -8.64 17.32 -7.20
N GLY A 129 -7.73 18.06 -7.82
CA GLY A 129 -6.79 18.91 -7.06
C GLY A 129 -5.79 18.15 -6.19
N LEU A 130 -5.51 16.87 -6.46
CA LEU A 130 -4.52 16.07 -5.70
C LEU A 130 -3.16 16.75 -5.62
N THR A 131 -2.74 17.45 -6.68
CA THR A 131 -1.48 18.21 -6.69
C THR A 131 -1.42 19.24 -5.57
N ASN A 132 -2.54 19.89 -5.24
CA ASN A 132 -2.61 20.86 -4.15
C ASN A 132 -2.30 20.21 -2.80
N LEU A 133 -2.74 18.96 -2.61
CA LEU A 133 -2.47 18.18 -1.40
C LEU A 133 -1.01 17.72 -1.35
N LEU A 134 -0.44 17.30 -2.48
CA LEU A 134 0.95 16.84 -2.55
C LEU A 134 1.99 17.96 -2.37
N ASP A 135 1.60 19.22 -2.57
CA ASP A 135 2.46 20.40 -2.35
C ASP A 135 2.52 20.83 -0.86
N ILE A 136 1.74 20.18 0.01
CA ILE A 136 1.69 20.52 1.44
C ILE A 136 2.96 20.03 2.14
N PRO A 137 3.66 20.90 2.90
CA PRO A 137 4.77 20.49 3.76
C PRO A 137 4.37 19.31 4.66
N GLY A 138 5.22 18.28 4.73
CA GLY A 138 4.91 17.03 5.44
C GLY A 138 4.24 15.96 4.58
N LEU A 139 3.69 16.32 3.41
CA LEU A 139 3.12 15.41 2.41
C LEU A 139 3.93 15.36 1.10
N ASN A 140 4.98 16.17 0.98
CA ASN A 140 5.84 16.32 -0.21
C ASN A 140 6.54 15.02 -0.70
N GLY A 141 6.49 13.94 0.07
CA GLY A 141 6.98 12.61 -0.31
C GLY A 141 5.88 11.63 -0.74
N LEU A 142 4.61 12.00 -0.54
CA LEU A 142 3.48 11.18 -0.93
C LEU A 142 3.28 11.23 -2.45
N SER A 143 2.66 10.17 -2.96
CA SER A 143 2.20 10.07 -4.34
C SER A 143 0.81 9.46 -4.31
N ASP A 144 0.10 9.51 -5.43
CA ASP A 144 -1.20 8.86 -5.58
C ASP A 144 -1.15 7.38 -5.14
N THR A 145 -0.12 6.65 -5.59
CA THR A 145 0.11 5.24 -5.20
C THR A 145 0.31 5.09 -3.69
N ILE A 146 1.08 5.97 -3.04
CA ILE A 146 1.29 5.90 -1.59
C ILE A 146 -0.01 6.20 -0.83
N ILE A 147 -0.82 7.14 -1.32
CA ILE A 147 -2.13 7.45 -0.70
C ILE A 147 -3.08 6.26 -0.86
N LEU A 148 -3.14 5.64 -2.04
CA LEU A 148 -3.91 4.42 -2.27
C LEU A 148 -3.45 3.29 -1.37
N ASP A 149 -2.14 3.13 -1.16
CA ASP A 149 -1.58 2.14 -0.24
C ASP A 149 -1.99 2.43 1.21
N ILE A 150 -1.93 3.70 1.65
CA ILE A 150 -2.39 4.11 2.99
C ILE A 150 -3.86 3.78 3.19
N ILE A 151 -4.73 4.13 2.22
CA ILE A 151 -6.17 3.85 2.30
C ILE A 151 -6.42 2.34 2.30
N SER A 152 -5.74 1.59 1.42
CA SER A 152 -5.90 0.14 1.33
C SER A 152 -5.45 -0.56 2.62
N ASN A 153 -4.36 -0.10 3.24
CA ASN A 153 -3.88 -0.60 4.54
C ASN A 153 -4.85 -0.29 5.69
N TYR A 154 -5.60 0.82 5.57
CA TYR A 154 -6.62 1.19 6.58
C TYR A 154 -7.86 0.29 6.52
N LEU A 155 -8.12 -0.37 5.39
CA LEU A 155 -9.30 -1.23 5.20
C LEU A 155 -9.07 -2.70 5.63
N VAL A 156 -7.85 -3.05 6.01
CA VAL A 156 -7.46 -4.42 6.42
C VAL A 156 -7.04 -4.46 7.89
N LEU A 157 -6.93 -5.67 8.45
CA LEU A 157 -6.51 -5.86 9.85
C LEU A 157 -5.16 -5.20 10.16
N PRO A 158 -4.97 -4.65 11.37
CA PRO A 158 -5.85 -4.76 12.54
C PRO A 158 -7.06 -3.81 12.53
N ASN A 159 -7.17 -2.93 11.54
CA ASN A 159 -8.31 -2.02 11.41
C ASN A 159 -9.57 -2.81 11.05
N ARG A 160 -10.62 -2.65 11.85
CA ARG A 160 -11.95 -3.23 11.58
C ARG A 160 -13.04 -2.32 12.10
N ILE A 161 -14.17 -2.28 11.40
CA ILE A 161 -15.37 -1.58 11.84
C ILE A 161 -16.15 -2.54 12.74
N THR A 162 -16.31 -2.19 14.03
CA THR A 162 -17.12 -2.97 14.97
C THR A 162 -18.46 -2.28 15.18
N VAL A 163 -19.56 -2.93 14.81
CA VAL A 163 -20.94 -2.47 15.00
C VAL A 163 -21.58 -3.27 16.12
N PRO A 164 -21.69 -2.71 17.34
CA PRO A 164 -22.34 -3.39 18.45
C PRO A 164 -23.86 -3.45 18.26
N LEU A 165 -24.45 -4.62 18.52
CA LEU A 165 -25.90 -4.86 18.46
C LEU A 165 -26.53 -4.97 19.87
N VAL A 166 -25.70 -5.08 20.91
CA VAL A 166 -26.10 -5.16 22.33
C VAL A 166 -25.33 -4.14 23.18
N SER A 167 -25.79 -3.92 24.42
CA SER A 167 -25.35 -2.84 25.31
C SER A 167 -23.84 -2.80 25.62
N GLU A 168 -23.34 -1.63 26.06
CA GLU A 168 -21.91 -1.29 26.25
C GLU A 168 -21.07 -2.29 27.06
N VAL A 169 -21.66 -2.99 28.03
CA VAL A 169 -20.93 -3.92 28.91
C VAL A 169 -20.34 -5.11 28.13
N GLN A 170 -20.98 -5.56 27.05
CA GLN A 170 -20.46 -6.63 26.18
C GLN A 170 -19.55 -6.10 25.05
N ILE A 171 -19.65 -4.81 24.72
CA ILE A 171 -18.83 -4.14 23.69
C ILE A 171 -17.37 -4.02 24.12
N ALA A 172 -17.10 -3.82 25.42
CA ALA A 172 -15.73 -3.76 25.95
C ALA A 172 -14.93 -5.05 25.68
N GLN A 173 -15.59 -6.21 25.60
CA GLN A 173 -14.97 -7.49 25.22
C GLN A 173 -14.55 -7.49 23.74
N LEU A 174 -15.40 -6.93 22.87
CA LEU A 174 -15.19 -6.84 21.41
C LEU A 174 -14.14 -5.80 21.02
N ARG A 175 -14.01 -4.76 21.85
CA ARG A 175 -12.96 -3.75 21.74
C ARG A 175 -11.63 -4.20 22.31
N PHE A 176 -11.51 -5.39 22.89
CA PHE A 176 -10.26 -5.97 23.38
C PHE A 176 -9.89 -7.25 22.60
N PRO A 177 -9.51 -7.14 21.30
CA PRO A 177 -9.18 -8.30 20.49
C PRO A 177 -7.94 -9.00 21.05
N ILE A 178 -8.10 -10.24 21.48
CA ILE A 178 -6.97 -11.11 21.82
C ILE A 178 -6.52 -11.77 20.51
N PRO A 179 -5.22 -11.67 20.13
CA PRO A 179 -4.71 -12.41 18.98
C PRO A 179 -4.98 -13.91 19.14
N LYS A 180 -5.33 -14.60 18.05
CA LYS A 180 -5.54 -16.05 18.07
C LYS A 180 -4.24 -16.81 18.28
N GLY A 181 -3.12 -16.24 17.83
CA GLY A 181 -1.79 -16.80 17.99
C GLY A 181 -0.69 -15.78 17.73
N VAL A 182 0.54 -16.17 18.06
CA VAL A 182 1.77 -15.49 17.62
C VAL A 182 2.51 -16.43 16.70
N LEU A 183 2.85 -15.95 15.50
CA LEU A 183 3.72 -16.66 14.58
C LEU A 183 5.16 -16.24 14.85
N ARG A 184 6.01 -17.17 15.28
CA ARG A 184 7.46 -16.97 15.36
C ARG A 184 8.12 -17.52 14.10
N ILE A 185 8.82 -16.64 13.39
CA ILE A 185 9.38 -16.88 12.06
C ILE A 185 10.90 -16.89 12.20
N HIS A 186 11.51 -18.06 12.12
CA HIS A 186 12.96 -18.19 11.97
C HIS A 186 13.31 -18.08 10.49
N PHE A 187 13.87 -16.93 10.11
CA PHE A 187 14.38 -16.64 8.78
C PHE A 187 15.86 -17.07 8.72
N ILE A 188 16.08 -18.32 8.33
CA ILE A 188 17.36 -19.01 8.57
C ILE A 188 18.34 -18.74 7.43
N GLU A 189 18.10 -19.34 6.26
CA GLU A 189 19.03 -19.32 5.14
C GLU A 189 18.33 -19.52 3.80
N ALA A 190 19.00 -19.15 2.70
CA ALA A 190 18.58 -19.47 1.35
C ALA A 190 19.69 -20.21 0.59
N GLN A 191 19.32 -20.87 -0.51
CA GLN A 191 20.23 -21.61 -1.37
C GLN A 191 19.90 -21.38 -2.84
N ASP A 192 20.93 -21.42 -3.69
CA ASP A 192 20.83 -21.37 -5.16
C ASP A 192 20.10 -20.13 -5.69
N LEU A 193 20.26 -18.99 -5.02
CA LEU A 193 19.70 -17.73 -5.48
C LEU A 193 20.29 -17.32 -6.84
N GLN A 194 19.56 -16.48 -7.57
CA GLN A 194 20.05 -15.93 -8.83
C GLN A 194 21.02 -14.81 -8.53
N GLY A 195 22.23 -14.85 -9.13
CA GLY A 195 23.02 -13.62 -9.24
C GLY A 195 22.27 -12.62 -10.12
N LYS A 196 22.21 -11.37 -9.72
CA LYS A 196 21.63 -10.27 -10.50
C LYS A 196 22.63 -9.13 -10.68
N ASP A 197 23.53 -8.96 -9.73
CA ASP A 197 24.76 -8.19 -9.89
C ASP A 197 25.47 -8.41 -11.22
N THR A 198 25.91 -7.31 -11.81
CA THR A 198 26.62 -7.32 -13.09
C THR A 198 27.89 -6.48 -12.99
N TYR A 199 29.06 -7.14 -12.96
CA TYR A 199 30.35 -6.47 -13.01
C TYR A 199 30.76 -6.22 -14.48
N LEU A 200 31.46 -5.11 -14.73
CA LEU A 200 32.03 -4.73 -16.04
C LEU A 200 30.99 -4.62 -17.19
N LYS A 201 29.93 -3.82 -17.03
CA LYS A 201 28.96 -3.52 -18.11
C LYS A 201 28.40 -4.77 -18.83
N GLY A 202 28.06 -5.84 -18.11
CA GLY A 202 27.38 -7.01 -18.69
C GLY A 202 28.26 -8.19 -19.04
N LEU A 203 29.56 -8.16 -18.75
CA LEU A 203 30.50 -9.22 -19.14
C LEU A 203 30.68 -10.32 -18.09
N VAL A 204 30.46 -10.03 -16.80
CA VAL A 204 30.57 -11.02 -15.72
C VAL A 204 29.38 -10.88 -14.77
N LYS A 205 28.65 -11.99 -14.59
CA LYS A 205 27.54 -12.09 -13.64
C LYS A 205 28.11 -12.17 -12.22
N GLY A 206 27.88 -11.12 -11.44
CA GLY A 206 28.23 -11.03 -10.03
C GLY A 206 27.34 -11.89 -9.15
N LYS A 207 27.71 -11.98 -7.87
CA LYS A 207 26.87 -12.56 -6.84
C LYS A 207 26.01 -11.45 -6.25
N SER A 208 24.77 -11.77 -5.94
CA SER A 208 23.82 -10.86 -5.29
C SER A 208 24.17 -10.59 -3.83
N ASP A 209 23.67 -9.47 -3.34
CA ASP A 209 23.58 -9.00 -1.96
C ASP A 209 22.14 -9.22 -1.42
N PRO A 210 21.70 -10.48 -1.15
CA PRO A 210 20.31 -10.76 -0.83
C PRO A 210 19.85 -10.26 0.54
N TYR A 211 18.61 -9.79 0.57
CA TYR A 211 17.80 -9.56 1.78
C TYR A 211 16.33 -9.97 1.55
N GLY A 212 15.59 -10.15 2.65
CA GLY A 212 14.18 -10.54 2.61
C GLY A 212 13.26 -9.48 3.23
N ILE A 213 12.07 -9.32 2.65
CA ILE A 213 10.94 -8.60 3.22
C ILE A 213 9.89 -9.63 3.62
N ILE A 214 9.58 -9.71 4.91
CA ILE A 214 8.64 -10.65 5.50
C ILE A 214 7.38 -9.87 5.91
N ARG A 215 6.20 -10.32 5.47
CA ARG A 215 4.92 -9.67 5.74
C ARG A 215 3.91 -10.65 6.33
N VAL A 216 3.25 -10.22 7.41
CA VAL A 216 2.14 -10.94 8.05
C VAL A 216 1.02 -9.95 8.31
N GLY A 217 0.05 -9.90 7.39
CA GLY A 217 -0.96 -8.83 7.37
C GLY A 217 -0.29 -7.46 7.18
N ASN A 218 -0.46 -6.56 8.16
CA ASN A 218 0.14 -5.22 8.14
C ASN A 218 1.54 -5.14 8.80
N GLN A 219 2.03 -6.24 9.40
CA GLN A 219 3.36 -6.28 10.01
C GLN A 219 4.40 -6.58 8.93
N ILE A 220 5.46 -5.77 8.86
CA ILE A 220 6.53 -5.88 7.87
C ILE A 220 7.86 -5.95 8.63
N PHE A 221 8.66 -6.96 8.32
CA PHE A 221 10.02 -7.12 8.81
C PHE A 221 10.97 -7.15 7.61
N GLN A 222 12.16 -6.58 7.78
CA GLN A 222 13.20 -6.59 6.76
C GLN A 222 14.46 -7.21 7.38
N SER A 223 15.04 -8.19 6.69
CA SER A 223 16.28 -8.81 7.13
C SER A 223 17.49 -7.93 6.84
N LYS A 224 18.62 -8.28 7.44
CA LYS A 224 19.91 -7.73 7.03
C LYS A 224 20.25 -8.16 5.60
N VAL A 225 21.06 -7.33 4.95
CA VAL A 225 21.64 -7.62 3.64
C VAL A 225 22.92 -8.43 3.84
N ILE A 226 23.05 -9.53 3.10
CA ILE A 226 24.27 -10.37 3.11
C ILE A 226 24.97 -10.23 1.78
N LYS A 227 26.18 -9.66 1.78
CA LYS A 227 26.89 -9.32 0.55
C LYS A 227 27.48 -10.52 -0.18
N GLU A 228 27.45 -10.45 -1.51
CA GLU A 228 28.06 -11.34 -2.50
C GLU A 228 27.85 -12.83 -2.19
N ASN A 229 26.61 -13.21 -1.86
CA ASN A 229 26.30 -14.57 -1.43
C ASN A 229 24.97 -15.09 -1.99
N LEU A 230 25.03 -16.13 -2.82
CA LEU A 230 23.84 -16.81 -3.38
C LEU A 230 23.27 -17.90 -2.45
N SER A 231 23.90 -18.12 -1.30
CA SER A 231 23.41 -19.00 -0.24
C SER A 231 23.57 -18.31 1.12
N PRO A 232 22.85 -17.19 1.31
CA PRO A 232 22.96 -16.36 2.51
C PRO A 232 22.42 -17.09 3.75
N LYS A 233 23.00 -16.81 4.91
CA LYS A 233 22.54 -17.28 6.23
C LYS A 233 22.26 -16.09 7.14
N TRP A 234 20.98 -15.75 7.32
CA TRP A 234 20.56 -14.62 8.15
C TRP A 234 20.48 -14.99 9.62
N ASN A 235 19.86 -16.14 9.93
CA ASN A 235 19.59 -16.58 11.30
C ASN A 235 18.86 -15.50 12.13
N GLU A 236 17.88 -14.85 11.51
CA GLU A 236 17.06 -13.83 12.15
C GLU A 236 15.72 -14.42 12.60
N VAL A 237 15.12 -13.85 13.65
CA VAL A 237 13.83 -14.30 14.16
C VAL A 237 12.88 -13.11 14.28
N TYR A 238 11.66 -13.28 13.80
CA TYR A 238 10.59 -12.28 13.89
C TYR A 238 9.36 -12.87 14.57
N GLU A 239 8.63 -12.06 15.31
CA GLU A 239 7.39 -12.45 15.99
C GLU A 239 6.24 -11.58 15.47
N ALA A 240 5.20 -12.22 14.93
CA ALA A 240 4.07 -11.55 14.31
C ALA A 240 2.76 -11.93 15.00
N LEU A 241 1.92 -10.94 15.31
CA LEU A 241 0.58 -11.15 15.84
C LEU A 241 -0.36 -11.64 14.74
N VAL A 242 -1.10 -12.72 15.03
CA VAL A 242 -2.13 -13.24 14.13
C VAL A 242 -3.49 -13.06 14.79
N TYR A 243 -4.26 -12.09 14.30
CA TYR A 243 -5.60 -11.80 14.81
C TYR A 243 -6.66 -12.67 14.16
N GLU A 244 -6.48 -13.06 12.88
CA GLU A 244 -7.49 -13.81 12.15
C GLU A 244 -6.89 -14.88 11.23
N HIS A 245 -7.45 -16.07 11.33
CA HIS A 245 -7.35 -17.15 10.35
C HIS A 245 -8.73 -17.86 10.32
N PRO A 246 -9.22 -18.31 9.14
CA PRO A 246 -8.52 -18.43 7.85
C PRO A 246 -8.35 -17.10 7.08
N GLY A 247 -7.33 -16.95 6.22
CA GLY A 247 -7.28 -15.86 5.22
C GLY A 247 -6.18 -14.81 5.39
N GLN A 248 -5.41 -14.88 6.47
CA GLN A 248 -4.12 -14.19 6.59
C GLN A 248 -3.01 -15.13 6.14
N GLU A 249 -2.02 -14.61 5.41
CA GLU A 249 -0.93 -15.38 4.82
C GLU A 249 0.42 -14.80 5.28
N LEU A 250 1.45 -15.64 5.31
CA LEU A 250 2.84 -15.23 5.44
C LEU A 250 3.38 -15.01 4.01
N GLU A 251 3.73 -13.77 3.69
CA GLU A 251 4.31 -13.38 2.41
C GLU A 251 5.78 -13.03 2.62
N ILE A 252 6.67 -13.61 1.82
CA ILE A 252 8.11 -13.32 1.85
C ILE A 252 8.56 -13.01 0.43
N GLU A 253 9.27 -11.89 0.26
CA GLU A 253 9.90 -11.48 -0.99
C GLU A 253 11.39 -11.30 -0.77
N LEU A 254 12.22 -11.87 -1.63
CA LEU A 254 13.67 -11.70 -1.60
C LEU A 254 14.11 -10.72 -2.69
N PHE A 255 15.08 -9.87 -2.34
CA PHE A 255 15.63 -8.83 -3.20
C PHE A 255 17.15 -8.80 -3.12
N ASP A 256 17.78 -8.30 -4.18
CA ASP A 256 19.19 -7.96 -4.29
C ASP A 256 19.38 -6.47 -4.01
N GLU A 257 20.20 -6.07 -3.03
CA GLU A 257 20.42 -4.64 -2.74
C GLU A 257 21.31 -4.00 -3.81
N ASP A 258 20.74 -3.06 -4.58
CA ASP A 258 21.44 -2.40 -5.70
C ASP A 258 21.46 -0.87 -5.54
N PRO A 259 22.49 -0.14 -6.03
CA PRO A 259 22.57 1.32 -5.92
C PRO A 259 21.41 2.09 -6.58
N ASP A 260 20.78 1.49 -7.59
CA ASP A 260 19.69 2.09 -8.35
C ASP A 260 18.32 1.56 -7.89
N LYS A 261 18.04 0.28 -8.18
CA LYS A 261 16.78 -0.39 -7.84
C LYS A 261 17.07 -1.86 -7.60
N ASP A 262 16.61 -2.32 -6.44
CA ASP A 262 16.75 -3.70 -6.01
C ASP A 262 16.09 -4.69 -6.98
N ASP A 263 16.85 -5.73 -7.31
CA ASP A 263 16.43 -6.78 -8.23
C ASP A 263 15.73 -7.92 -7.49
N PHE A 264 14.60 -8.37 -8.03
CA PHE A 264 13.80 -9.42 -7.40
C PHE A 264 14.46 -10.81 -7.53
N LEU A 265 14.52 -11.54 -6.40
CA LEU A 265 15.17 -12.84 -6.25
C LEU A 265 14.21 -14.01 -5.99
N GLY A 266 12.91 -13.74 -5.82
CA GLY A 266 11.86 -14.74 -5.65
C GLY A 266 10.90 -14.41 -4.53
N SER A 267 9.73 -15.07 -4.52
CA SER A 267 8.71 -14.90 -3.49
C SER A 267 8.27 -16.24 -2.90
N LEU A 268 7.64 -16.19 -1.74
CA LEU A 268 7.05 -17.33 -1.05
C LEU A 268 5.77 -16.89 -0.32
N MET A 269 4.72 -17.69 -0.43
CA MET A 269 3.43 -17.41 0.21
C MET A 269 2.90 -18.66 0.91
N ILE A 270 2.74 -18.59 2.23
CA ILE A 270 2.30 -19.71 3.09
C ILE A 270 0.99 -19.35 3.78
N ASP A 271 -0.01 -20.24 3.72
CA ASP A 271 -1.27 -20.05 4.43
C ASP A 271 -1.11 -20.33 5.93
N LEU A 272 -1.48 -19.37 6.77
CA LEU A 272 -1.32 -19.50 8.22
C LEU A 272 -2.20 -20.60 8.82
N ILE A 273 -3.28 -21.02 8.14
CA ILE A 273 -4.10 -22.15 8.61
C ILE A 273 -3.31 -23.47 8.62
N GLU A 274 -2.35 -23.64 7.71
CA GLU A 274 -1.52 -24.84 7.65
C GLU A 274 -0.47 -24.81 8.77
N VAL A 275 0.13 -23.64 8.98
CA VAL A 275 1.09 -23.43 10.08
C VAL A 275 0.42 -23.64 11.43
N GLU A 276 -0.82 -23.16 11.62
CA GLU A 276 -1.60 -23.39 12.83
C GLU A 276 -1.83 -24.89 13.09
N LYS A 277 -2.19 -25.65 12.04
CA LYS A 277 -2.47 -27.10 12.12
C LYS A 277 -1.22 -27.92 12.42
N GLU A 278 -0.09 -27.55 11.81
CA GLU A 278 1.17 -28.26 11.98
C GLU A 278 1.90 -27.86 13.27
N ARG A 279 1.57 -26.69 13.84
CA ARG A 279 2.19 -26.07 15.03
C ARG A 279 3.66 -25.70 14.87
N LEU A 280 4.46 -26.57 14.25
CA LEU A 280 5.88 -26.40 13.99
C LEU A 280 6.21 -26.90 12.58
N LEU A 281 6.81 -26.05 11.76
CA LEU A 281 7.36 -26.39 10.46
C LEU A 281 8.84 -26.06 10.42
N ASP A 282 9.67 -26.90 9.82
CA ASP A 282 11.10 -26.66 9.62
C ASP A 282 11.51 -27.25 8.27
N GLU A 283 11.43 -26.44 7.22
CA GLU A 283 11.42 -26.92 5.83
C GLU A 283 12.12 -25.98 4.85
N TRP A 284 12.58 -26.57 3.74
CA TRP A 284 13.08 -25.86 2.57
C TRP A 284 11.95 -25.63 1.56
N PHE A 285 11.61 -24.37 1.34
CA PHE A 285 10.61 -23.94 0.38
C PHE A 285 11.27 -23.51 -0.92
N ALA A 286 10.74 -23.97 -2.06
CA ALA A 286 11.16 -23.45 -3.36
C ALA A 286 10.56 -22.05 -3.57
N LEU A 287 11.36 -21.11 -4.09
CA LEU A 287 10.89 -19.76 -4.37
C LEU A 287 10.06 -19.73 -5.67
N ASP A 288 8.94 -19.03 -5.63
CA ASP A 288 8.07 -18.76 -6.76
C ASP A 288 8.60 -17.61 -7.62
N GLU A 289 8.11 -17.55 -8.87
CA GLU A 289 8.45 -16.52 -9.86
C GLU A 289 9.93 -16.49 -10.31
N VAL A 290 10.72 -17.48 -9.87
CA VAL A 290 12.13 -17.64 -10.22
C VAL A 290 12.48 -19.07 -10.68
N PRO A 291 13.36 -19.23 -11.69
CA PRO A 291 13.81 -20.56 -12.13
C PRO A 291 14.52 -21.43 -11.07
N ARG A 292 15.20 -20.80 -10.10
CA ARG A 292 15.96 -21.46 -9.04
C ARG A 292 16.04 -20.56 -7.82
N GLY A 293 16.17 -21.19 -6.66
CA GLY A 293 16.22 -20.55 -5.35
C GLY A 293 15.37 -21.33 -4.36
N LYS A 294 15.91 -21.56 -3.17
CA LYS A 294 15.19 -22.17 -2.05
C LYS A 294 15.41 -21.34 -0.80
N LEU A 295 14.43 -21.34 0.09
CA LEU A 295 14.46 -20.63 1.36
C LEU A 295 14.14 -21.61 2.49
N HIS A 296 15.02 -21.67 3.49
CA HIS A 296 14.85 -22.48 4.70
C HIS A 296 14.18 -21.64 5.78
N LEU A 297 13.01 -22.09 6.22
CA LEU A 297 12.26 -21.45 7.29
C LEU A 297 11.92 -22.46 8.36
N LYS A 298 11.96 -21.98 9.61
CA LYS A 298 11.30 -22.64 10.72
C LYS A 298 10.19 -21.75 11.27
N LEU A 299 8.96 -22.26 11.29
CA LEU A 299 7.76 -21.52 11.70
C LEU A 299 7.17 -22.18 12.95
N GLU A 300 6.95 -21.40 14.01
CA GLU A 300 6.31 -21.86 15.25
C GLU A 300 4.99 -21.10 15.46
N TRP A 301 3.89 -21.84 15.62
CA TRP A 301 2.61 -21.29 16.04
C TRP A 301 2.50 -21.33 17.56
N LEU A 302 2.59 -20.16 18.20
CA LEU A 302 2.51 -20.03 19.64
C LEU A 302 1.07 -19.68 20.06
N THR A 303 0.49 -20.53 20.90
CA THR A 303 -0.84 -20.35 21.48
C THR A 303 -0.77 -19.45 22.71
N LEU A 304 -1.74 -18.54 22.85
CA LEU A 304 -1.86 -17.63 23.98
C LEU A 304 -2.54 -18.35 25.17
N MET A 305 -1.75 -18.71 26.18
CA MET A 305 -2.24 -19.39 27.37
C MET A 305 -2.78 -18.39 28.41
N PRO A 306 -3.98 -18.63 28.99
CA PRO A 306 -4.57 -17.78 30.03
C PRO A 306 -3.99 -18.02 31.44
N ASN A 307 -2.99 -18.89 31.58
CA ASN A 307 -2.36 -19.22 32.86
C ASN A 307 -0.84 -19.39 32.71
N ALA A 308 -0.14 -19.36 33.84
CA ALA A 308 1.32 -19.39 33.90
C ALA A 308 1.94 -20.80 33.94
N SER A 309 1.14 -21.87 33.79
CA SER A 309 1.60 -23.26 34.05
C SER A 309 2.80 -23.69 33.20
N ASN A 310 2.88 -23.20 31.96
CA ASN A 310 3.94 -23.55 31.01
C ASN A 310 5.08 -22.52 30.98
N LEU A 311 5.01 -21.45 31.77
CA LEU A 311 5.94 -20.33 31.69
C LEU A 311 7.38 -20.73 31.96
N ASP A 312 7.63 -21.53 33.00
CA ASP A 312 9.00 -21.94 33.37
C ASP A 312 9.69 -22.74 32.26
N LYS A 313 8.93 -23.60 31.58
CA LYS A 313 9.42 -24.35 30.43
C LYS A 313 9.73 -23.41 29.26
N VAL A 314 8.82 -22.48 28.94
CA VAL A 314 9.02 -21.49 27.88
C VAL A 314 10.26 -20.64 28.15
N LEU A 315 10.43 -20.13 29.37
CA LEU A 315 11.60 -19.34 29.78
C LEU A 315 12.91 -20.12 29.64
N THR A 316 12.89 -21.43 29.92
CA THR A 316 14.04 -22.31 29.72
C THR A 316 14.35 -22.48 28.23
N ASP A 317 13.32 -22.72 27.41
CA ASP A 317 13.44 -22.92 25.96
C ASP A 317 14.02 -21.68 25.26
N ILE A 318 13.57 -20.47 25.64
CA ILE A 318 14.08 -19.18 25.11
C ILE A 318 15.29 -18.63 25.90
N ARG A 319 15.81 -19.38 26.88
CA ARG A 319 16.97 -18.99 27.72
C ARG A 319 16.81 -17.66 28.48
N ALA A 320 15.59 -17.19 28.73
CA ALA A 320 15.27 -15.91 29.37
C ALA A 320 15.53 -15.86 30.89
N ASP A 321 15.90 -16.99 31.51
CA ASP A 321 16.28 -17.04 32.93
C ASP A 321 17.73 -16.64 33.20
N LYS A 322 18.59 -16.71 32.17
CA LYS A 322 19.99 -16.28 32.23
C LYS A 322 20.04 -14.91 31.56
N ASP A 323 20.57 -13.89 32.23
CA ASP A 323 20.74 -12.51 31.70
C ASP A 323 21.73 -12.41 30.50
N GLN A 324 21.79 -13.44 29.67
CA GLN A 324 22.69 -13.67 28.54
C GLN A 324 21.93 -13.90 27.21
N ALA A 325 20.60 -13.86 27.21
CA ALA A 325 19.81 -14.04 25.99
C ALA A 325 19.92 -12.81 25.08
N ASN A 326 20.72 -12.91 24.02
CA ASN A 326 20.79 -11.94 22.92
C ASN A 326 19.75 -12.22 21.82
N ASP A 327 18.85 -13.20 22.00
CA ASP A 327 17.90 -13.64 20.97
C ASP A 327 16.60 -12.82 20.91
N GLY A 328 16.28 -12.06 21.96
CA GLY A 328 15.16 -11.12 21.99
C GLY A 328 13.77 -11.77 21.89
N LEU A 329 13.65 -13.08 22.11
CA LEU A 329 12.40 -13.83 21.95
C LEU A 329 11.41 -13.56 23.08
N SER A 330 10.11 -13.63 22.80
CA SER A 330 9.07 -13.40 23.80
C SER A 330 8.61 -14.67 24.49
N SER A 331 8.45 -14.64 25.82
CA SER A 331 7.76 -15.71 26.57
C SER A 331 6.28 -15.44 26.75
N SER A 332 5.86 -14.17 26.65
CA SER A 332 4.48 -13.77 26.90
C SER A 332 4.09 -12.55 26.07
N LEU A 333 2.80 -12.31 26.01
CA LEU A 333 2.18 -11.17 25.36
C LEU A 333 1.36 -10.39 26.38
N LEU A 334 1.60 -9.09 26.48
CA LEU A 334 0.78 -8.18 27.27
C LEU A 334 -0.19 -7.44 26.35
N ILE A 335 -1.47 -7.52 26.68
CA ILE A 335 -2.55 -6.83 25.96
C ILE A 335 -3.14 -5.81 26.93
N LEU A 336 -3.13 -4.54 26.51
CA LEU A 336 -3.54 -3.40 27.32
C LEU A 336 -4.68 -2.66 26.63
N TYR A 337 -5.82 -2.58 27.29
CA TYR A 337 -6.92 -1.70 26.92
C TYR A 337 -6.88 -0.46 27.79
N LEU A 338 -6.61 0.67 27.17
CA LEU A 338 -6.67 1.97 27.80
C LEU A 338 -8.06 2.56 27.60
N ASP A 339 -8.85 2.61 28.68
CA ASP A 339 -10.23 3.10 28.63
C ASP A 339 -10.25 4.63 28.78
N SER A 340 -9.95 5.14 29.98
CA SER A 340 -10.10 6.56 30.31
C SER A 340 -9.29 6.96 31.53
N ALA A 341 -9.03 8.26 31.71
CA ALA A 341 -8.55 8.83 32.96
C ALA A 341 -9.59 9.78 33.55
N ARG A 342 -9.52 10.07 34.85
CA ARG A 342 -10.33 11.09 35.50
C ARG A 342 -9.55 11.91 36.50
N ASN A 343 -10.02 13.13 36.74
CA ASN A 343 -9.46 14.09 37.69
C ASN A 343 -7.96 14.34 37.47
N LEU A 344 -7.50 14.38 36.22
CA LEU A 344 -6.10 14.72 35.94
C LEU A 344 -5.80 16.17 36.39
N PRO A 345 -4.56 16.47 36.81
CA PRO A 345 -4.18 17.84 37.16
C PRO A 345 -4.40 18.80 36.00
N VAL A 346 -5.02 19.95 36.28
CA VAL A 346 -5.17 21.07 35.34
C VAL A 346 -4.27 22.20 35.83
N GLY A 347 -3.47 22.80 34.96
CA GLY A 347 -2.55 23.88 35.34
C GLY A 347 -3.27 25.02 36.08
N ASN A 348 -2.72 25.45 37.21
CA ASN A 348 -3.28 26.44 38.14
C ASN A 348 -3.27 27.90 37.61
N ALA A 349 -3.58 28.13 36.34
CA ALA A 349 -3.72 29.47 35.79
C ALA A 349 -5.20 29.76 35.52
N VAL A 350 -5.77 30.70 36.28
CA VAL A 350 -7.10 31.25 36.06
C VAL A 350 -7.17 31.77 34.62
N GLY A 351 -7.92 31.11 33.75
CA GLY A 351 -8.06 31.46 32.33
C GLY A 351 -7.11 30.73 31.36
N ALA A 352 -6.29 29.77 31.81
CA ALA A 352 -5.55 28.90 30.89
C ALA A 352 -6.49 27.88 30.21
N PRO A 353 -6.25 27.52 28.93
CA PRO A 353 -7.00 26.44 28.28
C PRO A 353 -6.88 25.15 29.09
N LEU A 354 -7.96 24.39 29.22
CA LEU A 354 -7.91 23.01 29.70
C LEU A 354 -6.80 22.27 28.92
N GLY A 355 -5.90 21.58 29.63
CA GLY A 355 -4.74 20.90 29.03
C GLY A 355 -5.14 19.86 27.98
N ALA A 356 -4.18 19.45 27.16
CA ALA A 356 -4.37 18.43 26.13
C ALA A 356 -3.66 17.13 26.57
N PRO A 357 -4.26 16.33 27.46
CA PRO A 357 -3.62 15.10 27.93
C PRO A 357 -3.45 14.09 26.80
N PHE A 358 -2.27 13.48 26.77
CA PHE A 358 -1.95 12.30 26.00
C PHE A 358 -1.22 11.31 26.90
N LEU A 359 -1.39 10.02 26.68
CA LEU A 359 -0.76 8.98 27.48
C LEU A 359 0.43 8.37 26.72
N VAL A 360 1.53 8.17 27.43
CA VAL A 360 2.71 7.44 26.99
C VAL A 360 2.78 6.16 27.82
N ALA A 361 2.52 5.02 27.20
CA ALA A 361 2.76 3.72 27.81
C ALA A 361 4.17 3.27 27.42
N ASN A 362 5.00 3.00 28.43
CA ASN A 362 6.35 2.50 28.30
C ASN A 362 6.43 1.08 28.87
N LEU A 363 7.05 0.20 28.11
CA LEU A 363 7.43 -1.13 28.60
C LEU A 363 8.94 -1.22 28.44
N ALA A 364 9.64 -1.29 29.58
CA ALA A 364 11.10 -1.39 29.75
C ALA A 364 11.95 -0.86 28.56
N ALA A 365 12.54 0.33 28.67
CA ALA A 365 13.61 0.94 27.85
C ALA A 365 13.51 0.95 26.29
N PHE A 366 12.64 0.18 25.62
CA PHE A 366 12.73 -0.06 24.17
C PHE A 366 11.40 0.08 23.40
N SER A 367 10.22 -0.07 24.02
CA SER A 367 8.94 0.17 23.34
C SER A 367 8.22 1.40 23.91
N HIS A 368 8.25 2.49 23.15
CA HIS A 368 7.46 3.70 23.40
C HIS A 368 6.19 3.64 22.57
N THR A 369 5.02 3.58 23.20
CA THR A 369 3.75 3.72 22.50
C THR A 369 2.98 4.89 23.07
N VAL A 370 2.52 5.77 22.17
CA VAL A 370 1.87 7.02 22.51
C VAL A 370 0.43 6.94 22.04
N SER A 371 -0.52 7.13 22.96
CA SER A 371 -1.93 7.27 22.61
C SER A 371 -2.15 8.61 21.87
N PRO A 372 -3.13 8.74 20.97
CA PRO A 372 -3.59 9.99 20.42
C PRO A 372 -3.94 11.01 21.50
N ILE A 373 -3.57 12.26 21.22
CA ILE A 373 -3.81 13.39 22.13
C ILE A 373 -5.31 13.65 22.26
N ARG A 374 -5.77 13.88 23.49
CA ARG A 374 -7.13 14.33 23.79
C ARG A 374 -7.06 15.78 24.23
N TYR A 375 -7.68 16.67 23.46
CA TYR A 375 -7.59 18.10 23.70
C TYR A 375 -8.63 18.59 24.71
N LYS A 376 -8.22 19.48 25.62
CA LYS A 376 -9.11 20.27 26.49
C LYS A 376 -9.98 19.46 27.46
N THR A 377 -9.42 18.43 28.08
CA THR A 377 -10.15 17.60 29.05
C THR A 377 -9.23 17.14 30.19
N ASN A 378 -9.76 17.04 31.40
CA ASN A 378 -9.12 16.37 32.54
C ASN A 378 -9.70 14.96 32.80
N GLU A 379 -10.65 14.56 31.96
CA GLU A 379 -11.25 13.22 31.91
C GLU A 379 -11.17 12.65 30.49
N PRO A 380 -9.95 12.41 29.97
CA PRO A 380 -9.79 11.88 28.62
C PRO A 380 -10.32 10.44 28.53
N VAL A 381 -10.96 10.15 27.40
CA VAL A 381 -11.42 8.81 27.02
C VAL A 381 -10.64 8.41 25.76
N TRP A 382 -9.91 7.30 25.83
CA TRP A 382 -9.09 6.81 24.71
C TRP A 382 -9.77 5.65 24.01
N GLU A 383 -10.15 4.62 24.77
CA GLU A 383 -10.72 3.36 24.27
C GLU A 383 -9.82 2.63 23.27
N GLU A 384 -8.52 2.56 23.57
CA GLU A 384 -7.49 2.05 22.66
C GLU A 384 -6.80 0.79 23.16
N ASN A 385 -6.26 0.00 22.23
CA ASN A 385 -5.55 -1.22 22.52
C ASN A 385 -4.08 -1.09 22.18
N PHE A 386 -3.25 -1.58 23.09
CA PHE A 386 -1.82 -1.73 22.90
C PHE A 386 -1.43 -3.17 23.18
N THR A 387 -0.50 -3.69 22.39
CA THR A 387 -0.01 -5.05 22.57
C THR A 387 1.50 -5.02 22.59
N PHE A 388 2.10 -5.73 23.55
CA PHE A 388 3.52 -5.74 23.78
C PHE A 388 4.05 -7.15 23.93
N PHE A 389 5.16 -7.42 23.25
CA PHE A 389 5.95 -8.63 23.38
C PHE A 389 6.80 -8.57 24.66
N ILE A 390 6.70 -9.59 25.50
CA ILE A 390 7.33 -9.64 26.82
C ILE A 390 8.34 -10.79 26.85
N HIS A 391 9.61 -10.45 27.08
CA HIS A 391 10.70 -11.42 27.18
C HIS A 391 10.59 -12.25 28.48
N ASN A 392 10.45 -11.60 29.63
CA ASN A 392 10.30 -12.27 30.93
C ASN A 392 9.34 -11.51 31.87
N PRO A 393 8.09 -11.99 32.05
CA PRO A 393 7.10 -11.32 32.88
C PRO A 393 7.41 -11.39 34.39
N LYS A 394 8.39 -12.21 34.82
CA LYS A 394 8.82 -12.24 36.22
C LYS A 394 9.74 -11.07 36.59
N ARG A 395 10.39 -10.45 35.59
CA ARG A 395 11.42 -9.42 35.78
C ARG A 395 11.06 -8.06 35.18
N GLN A 396 10.06 -8.01 34.29
CA GLN A 396 9.66 -6.79 33.60
C GLN A 396 8.45 -6.12 34.26
N ASP A 397 8.42 -4.79 34.17
CA ASP A 397 7.35 -3.94 34.67
C ASP A 397 6.66 -3.20 33.51
N LEU A 398 5.35 -2.96 33.64
CA LEU A 398 4.62 -2.01 32.81
C LEU A 398 4.68 -0.62 33.46
N GLU A 399 5.15 0.38 32.72
CA GLU A 399 5.20 1.78 33.14
C GLU A 399 4.28 2.63 32.28
N VAL A 400 3.37 3.37 32.88
CA VAL A 400 2.38 4.19 32.19
C VAL A 400 2.49 5.61 32.69
N GLU A 401 2.76 6.54 31.79
CA GLU A 401 2.94 7.96 32.10
C GLU A 401 1.93 8.79 31.32
N VAL A 402 1.13 9.60 32.02
CA VAL A 402 0.22 10.56 31.40
C VAL A 402 0.95 11.89 31.27
N LYS A 403 0.95 12.50 30.09
CA LYS A 403 1.62 13.78 29.81
C LYS A 403 0.65 14.81 29.25
N ASP A 404 0.97 16.08 29.45
CA ASP A 404 0.31 17.20 28.78
C ASP A 404 1.16 17.64 27.58
N GLU A 405 0.60 17.59 26.36
CA GLU A 405 1.34 17.97 25.16
C GLU A 405 1.62 19.47 25.15
N GLN A 406 0.66 20.25 25.64
CA GLN A 406 0.72 21.70 25.58
C GLN A 406 1.81 22.27 26.50
N HIS A 407 2.01 21.64 27.66
CA HIS A 407 2.96 22.09 28.68
C HIS A 407 4.20 21.21 28.81
N GLN A 408 4.28 20.11 28.03
CA GLN A 408 5.37 19.13 28.06
C GLN A 408 5.71 18.64 29.48
N CYS A 409 4.67 18.43 30.31
CA CYS A 409 4.83 18.01 31.71
C CYS A 409 4.10 16.70 32.00
N SER A 410 4.57 15.99 33.03
CA SER A 410 3.94 14.75 33.50
C SER A 410 2.72 15.06 34.35
N LEU A 411 1.57 14.47 33.98
CA LEU A 411 0.30 14.56 34.70
C LEU A 411 0.10 13.39 35.66
N GLY A 412 0.94 12.35 35.61
CA GLY A 412 0.90 11.22 36.53
C GLY A 412 1.61 9.99 35.97
N HIS A 413 1.98 9.08 36.87
CA HIS A 413 2.74 7.87 36.56
C HIS A 413 2.16 6.65 37.27
N LEU A 414 2.22 5.49 36.62
CA LEU A 414 1.77 4.21 37.14
C LEU A 414 2.78 3.13 36.77
N LYS A 415 3.19 2.32 37.73
CA LYS A 415 4.10 1.20 37.53
C LYS A 415 3.48 -0.08 38.07
N ILE A 416 3.39 -1.11 37.22
CA ILE A 416 2.77 -2.39 37.53
C ILE A 416 3.77 -3.51 37.20
N PRO A 417 4.30 -4.22 38.21
CA PRO A 417 5.09 -5.42 37.99
C PRO A 417 4.26 -6.51 37.31
N LEU A 418 4.74 -7.07 36.21
CA LEU A 418 3.99 -8.07 35.44
C LEU A 418 3.80 -9.38 36.21
N SER A 419 4.63 -9.63 37.22
CA SER A 419 4.50 -10.76 38.14
C SER A 419 3.16 -10.76 38.91
N GLN A 420 2.54 -9.59 39.12
CA GLN A 420 1.21 -9.50 39.75
C GLN A 420 0.11 -10.09 38.86
N LEU A 421 0.26 -10.02 37.53
CA LEU A 421 -0.69 -10.60 36.59
C LEU A 421 -0.60 -12.13 36.59
N LEU A 422 0.58 -12.72 36.83
CA LEU A 422 0.76 -14.17 36.85
C LEU A 422 -0.08 -14.87 37.92
N THR A 423 -0.38 -14.17 39.02
CA THR A 423 -1.20 -14.67 40.14
C THR A 423 -2.68 -14.30 40.04
N SER A 424 -3.05 -13.44 39.08
CA SER A 424 -4.43 -12.98 38.90
C SER A 424 -5.26 -14.00 38.13
N ASP A 425 -6.57 -14.01 38.36
CA ASP A 425 -7.51 -14.83 37.59
C ASP A 425 -7.43 -14.49 36.09
N ASP A 426 -7.33 -15.52 35.25
CA ASP A 426 -7.14 -15.38 33.80
C ASP A 426 -5.96 -14.47 33.42
N MET A 427 -4.98 -14.33 34.31
CA MET A 427 -3.87 -13.37 34.24
C MET A 427 -4.28 -11.96 33.81
N THR A 428 -5.45 -11.51 34.28
CA THR A 428 -6.10 -10.27 33.84
C THR A 428 -6.48 -9.38 35.02
N MET A 429 -6.22 -8.09 34.89
CA MET A 429 -6.68 -7.05 35.82
C MET A 429 -7.52 -6.03 35.07
N ASN A 430 -8.74 -5.77 35.54
CA ASN A 430 -9.62 -4.73 34.99
C ASN A 430 -10.09 -3.82 36.12
N GLN A 431 -9.42 -2.70 36.29
CA GLN A 431 -9.71 -1.81 37.40
C GLN A 431 -9.28 -0.37 37.10
N ARG A 432 -9.53 0.48 38.08
CA ARG A 432 -9.14 1.88 38.07
C ARG A 432 -7.93 2.07 38.97
N PHE A 433 -6.79 2.37 38.37
CA PHE A 433 -5.51 2.56 39.03
C PHE A 433 -5.34 4.01 39.47
N GLN A 434 -4.81 4.23 40.68
CA GLN A 434 -4.44 5.56 41.14
C GLN A 434 -3.09 5.96 40.52
N LEU A 435 -3.00 7.19 40.03
CA LEU A 435 -1.76 7.72 39.47
C LEU A 435 -0.86 8.25 40.60
N SER A 436 0.40 7.82 40.60
CA SER A 436 1.46 8.41 41.42
C SER A 436 1.93 9.72 40.80
N ASN A 437 2.49 10.61 41.62
CA ASN A 437 2.98 11.93 41.16
C ASN A 437 1.92 12.73 40.39
N SER A 438 0.66 12.61 40.82
CA SER A 438 -0.52 13.21 40.19
C SER A 438 -1.40 13.90 41.23
N GLY A 439 -2.60 14.33 40.84
CA GLY A 439 -3.60 14.88 41.77
C GLY A 439 -4.14 13.80 42.73
N PRO A 440 -4.73 14.20 43.87
CA PRO A 440 -5.11 13.26 44.94
C PRO A 440 -6.20 12.25 44.54
N ASN A 441 -6.98 12.56 43.50
CA ASN A 441 -8.07 11.72 42.99
C ASN A 441 -7.85 11.30 41.53
N SER A 442 -6.62 11.49 41.02
CA SER A 442 -6.29 11.24 39.62
C SER A 442 -6.18 9.75 39.36
N THR A 443 -7.03 9.27 38.45
CA THR A 443 -7.21 7.83 38.23
C THR A 443 -7.15 7.47 36.77
N LEU A 444 -6.70 6.25 36.48
CA LEU A 444 -6.59 5.68 35.15
C LEU A 444 -7.31 4.33 35.09
N LYS A 445 -8.33 4.20 34.24
CA LYS A 445 -9.07 2.96 34.03
C LYS A 445 -8.42 2.18 32.88
N MET A 446 -7.97 0.96 33.16
CA MET A 446 -7.38 0.08 32.16
C MET A 446 -7.77 -1.38 32.42
N LYS A 447 -7.80 -2.16 31.35
CA LYS A 447 -7.80 -3.62 31.42
C LYS A 447 -6.47 -4.14 30.87
N ILE A 448 -5.79 -4.96 31.66
CA ILE A 448 -4.46 -5.50 31.36
C ILE A 448 -4.56 -7.01 31.41
N ALA A 449 -4.18 -7.70 30.34
CA ALA A 449 -4.18 -9.16 30.27
C ALA A 449 -2.80 -9.64 29.82
N LEU A 450 -2.22 -10.58 30.57
CA LEU A 450 -1.00 -11.25 30.19
C LEU A 450 -1.35 -12.64 29.62
N ARG A 451 -0.67 -13.06 28.55
CA ARG A 451 -0.84 -14.39 27.95
C ARG A 451 0.52 -15.04 27.74
N VAL A 452 0.72 -16.26 28.22
CA VAL A 452 1.99 -16.98 28.00
C VAL A 452 2.00 -17.56 26.60
N LEU A 453 3.11 -17.38 25.87
CA LEU A 453 3.27 -17.89 24.52
C LEU A 453 3.81 -19.33 24.58
N HIS A 454 2.96 -20.30 24.28
CA HIS A 454 3.31 -21.72 24.37
C HIS A 454 3.20 -22.41 23.01
N LEU A 455 4.27 -23.10 22.62
CA LEU A 455 4.24 -24.04 21.51
C LEU A 455 3.61 -25.35 21.98
N GLU A 456 2.39 -25.62 21.52
CA GLU A 456 1.72 -26.90 21.78
C GLU A 456 2.42 -28.02 21.01
N LYS A 457 2.66 -29.16 21.67
CA LYS A 457 3.15 -30.36 20.99
C LYS A 457 2.01 -30.99 20.22
N GLN A 458 2.25 -31.28 18.94
CA GLN A 458 1.34 -32.10 18.13
C GLN A 458 1.42 -33.56 18.62
N GLU A 459 0.30 -34.19 18.95
CA GLU A 459 0.23 -35.65 19.14
C GLU A 459 0.02 -36.31 17.76
N ARG A 460 1.07 -36.70 17.03
CA ARG A 460 0.92 -37.45 15.75
C ARG A 460 2.01 -38.50 15.48
N SER A 461 1.61 -39.48 14.66
CA SER A 461 2.32 -40.71 14.30
C SER A 461 3.46 -40.49 13.28
N PRO A 462 4.53 -41.31 13.30
CA PRO A 462 5.77 -41.09 12.55
C PRO A 462 5.70 -41.18 11.01
N ASP A 463 4.54 -41.45 10.40
CA ASP A 463 4.39 -41.70 8.96
C ASP A 463 3.80 -40.52 8.14
N HIS A 464 3.63 -39.33 8.72
CA HIS A 464 3.14 -38.17 7.96
C HIS A 464 4.27 -37.42 7.24
N GLN A 465 4.19 -37.35 5.91
CA GLN A 465 4.99 -36.43 5.11
C GLN A 465 4.47 -35.01 5.30
N HIS A 466 5.34 -34.08 5.71
CA HIS A 466 4.99 -32.67 5.74
C HIS A 466 4.70 -32.17 4.32
N SER A 467 3.53 -31.58 4.13
CA SER A 467 3.20 -30.89 2.87
C SER A 467 2.41 -29.64 3.18
N ALA A 468 3.06 -28.63 3.75
CA ALA A 468 2.53 -27.27 3.66
C ALA A 468 2.43 -26.92 2.16
N GLN A 469 1.21 -26.70 1.67
CA GLN A 469 0.98 -26.39 0.27
C GLN A 469 1.27 -24.91 0.04
N VAL A 470 2.39 -24.62 -0.61
CA VAL A 470 2.69 -23.27 -1.10
C VAL A 470 1.61 -22.86 -2.10
N LYS A 471 0.88 -21.77 -1.81
CA LYS A 471 -0.09 -21.21 -2.75
C LYS A 471 0.65 -20.46 -3.85
N ARG A 472 0.49 -20.92 -5.08
CA ARG A 472 0.99 -20.20 -6.26
C ARG A 472 0.13 -18.94 -6.50
N PRO A 473 0.73 -17.75 -6.70
CA PRO A 473 0.00 -16.59 -7.19
C PRO A 473 -0.58 -16.89 -8.58
N SER A 474 -1.91 -16.85 -8.73
CA SER A 474 -2.55 -17.03 -10.04
C SER A 474 -2.44 -15.74 -10.85
N VAL A 475 -1.37 -15.59 -11.63
CA VAL A 475 -1.32 -14.57 -12.70
C VAL A 475 -1.82 -15.19 -13.99
N SER A 476 -2.99 -14.73 -14.46
CA SER A 476 -3.53 -15.05 -15.78
C SER A 476 -2.59 -14.53 -16.87
N LYS A 477 -1.70 -15.39 -17.38
CA LYS A 477 -0.99 -15.16 -18.64
C LYS A 477 -1.79 -15.77 -19.80
N GLU A 478 -2.61 -14.93 -20.44
CA GLU A 478 -2.96 -15.16 -21.83
C GLU A 478 -1.68 -15.07 -22.69
N GLY A 479 -1.41 -16.12 -23.44
CA GLY A 479 -0.21 -16.22 -24.27
C GLY A 479 -0.08 -17.59 -24.93
N ARG A 480 -1.11 -18.00 -25.67
CA ARG A 480 -1.13 -19.24 -26.44
C ARG A 480 -0.09 -19.13 -27.57
N LYS A 481 1.10 -19.70 -27.39
CA LYS A 481 2.03 -19.97 -28.51
C LYS A 481 1.75 -21.36 -29.07
N ILE A 482 1.44 -21.35 -30.35
CA ILE A 482 1.18 -22.47 -31.24
C ILE A 482 2.45 -23.31 -31.38
N SER A 483 2.36 -24.61 -31.08
CA SER A 483 3.38 -25.59 -31.43
C SER A 483 2.92 -26.36 -32.67
N VAL A 484 3.51 -26.04 -33.82
CA VAL A 484 3.42 -26.84 -35.04
C VAL A 484 4.29 -28.08 -34.83
N ARG A 485 3.71 -29.28 -34.91
CA ARG A 485 4.47 -30.52 -35.06
C ARG A 485 4.01 -31.25 -36.31
N SER A 486 4.98 -31.46 -37.19
CA SER A 486 4.93 -32.10 -38.50
C SER A 486 4.48 -33.57 -38.43
N GLN A 487 3.62 -33.95 -39.36
CA GLN A 487 3.29 -35.33 -39.71
C GLN A 487 4.48 -36.02 -40.42
N MET A 488 4.70 -37.30 -40.14
CA MET A 488 5.12 -38.27 -41.15
C MET A 488 4.79 -39.71 -40.73
N SER A 489 3.98 -40.36 -41.56
CA SER A 489 3.98 -41.78 -42.00
C SER A 489 4.05 -42.97 -41.02
N ALA A 490 3.01 -43.80 -41.11
CA ALA A 490 2.89 -45.16 -40.59
C ALA A 490 3.51 -46.23 -41.50
N SER A 491 3.75 -47.45 -40.99
CA SER A 491 3.37 -48.81 -41.48
C SER A 491 4.09 -49.93 -40.64
N PRO A 492 3.81 -51.26 -40.76
CA PRO A 492 3.03 -52.02 -39.76
C PRO A 492 3.69 -53.38 -39.33
N GLY A 493 3.07 -54.16 -38.42
CA GLY A 493 3.36 -55.61 -38.33
C GLY A 493 3.06 -56.39 -37.04
N SER A 494 2.06 -57.30 -37.15
CA SER A 494 1.96 -58.69 -36.65
C SER A 494 1.78 -59.08 -35.16
N GLY A 495 0.58 -59.64 -34.86
CA GLY A 495 0.27 -60.99 -34.30
C GLY A 495 0.64 -61.33 -32.84
N ASP A 496 -0.04 -62.22 -32.10
CA ASP A 496 -1.26 -63.03 -32.30
C ASP A 496 -1.62 -63.79 -30.98
N SER A 497 -2.90 -64.16 -30.81
CA SER A 497 -3.47 -65.27 -29.97
C SER A 497 -3.37 -65.20 -28.42
N SER A 498 -4.23 -65.78 -27.55
CA SER A 498 -5.53 -66.50 -27.50
C SER A 498 -5.83 -66.71 -25.97
N THR A 499 -7.03 -66.77 -25.38
CA THR A 499 -8.11 -67.78 -25.47
C THR A 499 -9.27 -67.38 -24.53
N ALA A 500 -10.52 -67.72 -24.88
CA ALA A 500 -11.78 -67.55 -24.11
C ALA A 500 -12.08 -68.85 -23.26
N PRO A 501 -13.29 -69.18 -22.69
CA PRO A 501 -14.65 -68.70 -23.02
C PRO A 501 -15.78 -68.70 -21.93
N CYS A 502 -16.98 -68.29 -22.40
CA CYS A 502 -18.35 -68.76 -22.09
C CYS A 502 -19.34 -67.94 -21.20
N THR A 503 -20.39 -67.51 -21.91
CA THR A 503 -21.70 -66.82 -21.71
C THR A 503 -22.81 -67.77 -21.13
N PRO A 504 -24.17 -67.58 -21.20
CA PRO A 504 -25.05 -66.58 -21.89
C PRO A 504 -26.42 -66.18 -21.23
N VAL A 505 -27.26 -65.48 -22.04
CA VAL A 505 -28.76 -65.46 -22.17
C VAL A 505 -29.45 -64.19 -21.60
N ILE A 506 -30.46 -63.50 -22.18
CA ILE A 506 -31.08 -63.16 -23.51
C ILE A 506 -32.44 -62.46 -23.19
N GLY A 507 -32.90 -61.50 -24.02
CA GLY A 507 -34.34 -61.17 -24.26
C GLY A 507 -34.67 -59.66 -24.21
N SER A 508 -34.86 -58.85 -25.27
CA SER A 508 -35.88 -58.78 -26.37
C SER A 508 -37.33 -58.75 -25.88
N GLY A 509 -38.30 -57.92 -26.32
CA GLY A 509 -38.42 -56.96 -27.43
C GLY A 509 -39.89 -56.42 -27.53
N ASP A 510 -40.14 -55.60 -28.56
CA ASP A 510 -41.41 -55.34 -29.28
C ASP A 510 -42.56 -54.41 -28.79
N LYS A 511 -43.01 -53.57 -29.74
CA LYS A 511 -44.32 -52.88 -29.93
C LYS A 511 -45.45 -53.92 -30.24
N PRO A 512 -46.77 -53.63 -30.47
CA PRO A 512 -47.50 -52.35 -30.70
C PRO A 512 -48.93 -52.23 -30.04
N GLY A 513 -49.67 -51.14 -30.30
CA GLY A 513 -51.14 -51.05 -30.22
C GLY A 513 -51.72 -49.67 -29.81
N GLY A 514 -52.53 -49.03 -30.68
CA GLY A 514 -53.23 -47.72 -30.51
C GLY A 514 -54.42 -47.76 -29.52
N GLU A 515 -55.17 -46.69 -29.23
CA GLU A 515 -55.58 -45.51 -30.02
C GLU A 515 -56.04 -44.32 -29.13
N GLU A 516 -56.11 -43.15 -29.79
CA GLU A 516 -56.98 -41.96 -29.59
C GLU A 516 -56.61 -40.76 -28.65
N ARG A 517 -56.25 -39.66 -29.36
CA ARG A 517 -56.79 -38.25 -29.33
C ARG A 517 -56.65 -37.42 -28.04
N ALA A 518 -56.18 -36.17 -28.03
CA ALA A 518 -56.01 -35.14 -29.05
C ALA A 518 -54.87 -34.15 -28.69
N GLN A 519 -54.35 -33.50 -29.72
CA GLN A 519 -53.26 -32.51 -29.86
C GLN A 519 -53.87 -31.08 -30.01
N PRO A 520 -53.17 -29.98 -30.42
CA PRO A 520 -51.74 -29.73 -30.75
C PRO A 520 -51.21 -28.37 -30.14
N VAL A 521 -50.06 -27.71 -30.43
CA VAL A 521 -49.27 -27.47 -31.66
C VAL A 521 -47.84 -26.96 -31.32
N GLU A 522 -46.80 -27.57 -31.92
CA GLU A 522 -45.43 -27.06 -32.19
C GLU A 522 -45.44 -26.14 -33.45
N ALA A 523 -44.51 -25.22 -33.72
CA ALA A 523 -43.17 -25.55 -34.24
C ALA A 523 -42.41 -24.27 -34.68
N SER A 524 -41.07 -24.32 -34.65
CA SER A 524 -40.16 -23.52 -35.51
C SER A 524 -40.11 -24.11 -36.94
N PRO A 525 -39.57 -23.48 -38.02
CA PRO A 525 -38.11 -23.47 -38.30
C PRO A 525 -37.59 -22.39 -39.32
N GLN A 526 -36.42 -22.66 -39.93
CA GLN A 526 -35.35 -21.81 -40.53
C GLN A 526 -35.49 -21.28 -41.99
N GLY A 527 -34.77 -20.17 -42.29
CA GLY A 527 -34.08 -19.76 -43.56
C GLY A 527 -34.93 -19.25 -44.75
N PRO A 528 -34.42 -18.62 -45.85
CA PRO A 528 -33.02 -18.27 -46.25
C PRO A 528 -32.80 -16.89 -46.99
N ARG A 529 -31.51 -16.57 -47.29
CA ARG A 529 -30.88 -15.83 -48.44
C ARG A 529 -31.31 -14.42 -48.97
N ASP A 530 -30.26 -13.58 -49.08
CA ASP A 530 -29.81 -12.74 -50.23
C ASP A 530 -30.40 -11.36 -50.61
N LEU A 531 -29.44 -10.42 -50.81
CA LEU A 531 -29.36 -9.29 -51.74
C LEU A 531 -30.21 -8.02 -51.53
N GLY A 532 -29.55 -6.86 -51.68
CA GLY A 532 -30.20 -5.71 -52.36
C GLY A 532 -30.05 -4.33 -51.75
N ARG A 533 -28.88 -3.72 -52.00
CA ARG A 533 -28.69 -2.32 -52.39
C ARG A 533 -29.90 -1.36 -52.40
N SER A 534 -29.69 -0.27 -51.66
CA SER A 534 -29.70 1.12 -52.14
C SER A 534 -31.02 1.88 -52.35
N SER A 535 -31.07 3.01 -51.62
CA SER A 535 -31.40 4.38 -52.07
C SER A 535 -32.86 4.64 -52.51
N SER A 536 -33.54 5.71 -52.11
CA SER A 536 -33.05 7.08 -51.95
C SER A 536 -34.12 8.00 -51.33
N SER A 537 -33.64 8.99 -50.56
CA SER A 537 -34.04 10.41 -50.54
C SER A 537 -35.50 10.82 -50.24
N LEU A 538 -35.70 11.65 -49.20
CA LEU A 538 -35.60 13.11 -49.32
C LEU A 538 -35.55 13.80 -47.94
N GLN A 539 -34.91 14.97 -47.94
CA GLN A 539 -34.41 15.76 -46.82
C GLN A 539 -35.47 16.71 -46.22
N ALA A 540 -35.34 16.97 -44.91
CA ALA A 540 -35.52 18.30 -44.28
C ALA A 540 -34.88 18.22 -42.86
N VAL A 541 -33.59 18.55 -42.72
CA VAL A 541 -33.04 19.87 -42.34
C VAL A 541 -33.17 20.18 -40.84
N ALA A 542 -32.01 20.02 -40.17
CA ALA A 542 -31.42 20.81 -39.08
C ALA A 542 -30.76 19.89 -38.03
N THR A 543 -29.64 19.20 -38.34
CA THR A 543 -28.21 19.62 -38.14
C THR A 543 -27.86 19.91 -36.68
N CYS A 544 -26.96 19.21 -35.96
CA CYS A 544 -26.09 18.07 -36.22
C CYS A 544 -25.81 17.35 -34.88
N SER A 545 -25.99 16.03 -34.84
CA SER A 545 -25.23 15.10 -34.00
C SER A 545 -23.95 14.67 -34.79
N PRO A 546 -23.19 13.59 -34.50
CA PRO A 546 -23.15 12.71 -33.33
C PRO A 546 -21.72 12.24 -32.94
N SER A 547 -21.68 11.47 -31.86
CA SER A 547 -20.67 10.46 -31.48
C SER A 547 -19.76 9.93 -32.60
N HIS A 548 -18.45 9.97 -32.35
CA HIS A 548 -17.47 9.11 -33.00
C HIS A 548 -16.91 8.11 -31.98
N VAL A 549 -16.97 6.83 -32.36
CA VAL A 549 -16.11 5.76 -31.82
C VAL A 549 -14.66 6.24 -31.93
N SER A 550 -13.96 6.35 -30.80
CA SER A 550 -12.51 6.58 -30.78
C SER A 550 -11.82 5.44 -30.03
N VAL A 551 -10.78 4.96 -30.69
CA VAL A 551 -9.80 3.98 -30.20
C VAL A 551 -9.26 4.41 -28.83
N LYS A 552 -9.06 3.42 -27.94
CA LYS A 552 -8.35 3.57 -26.66
C LYS A 552 -7.06 4.39 -26.84
N GLU A 553 -7.06 5.61 -26.33
CA GLU A 553 -5.85 6.34 -25.95
C GLU A 553 -5.72 6.31 -24.42
N PRO A 554 -4.55 5.96 -23.86
CA PRO A 554 -4.32 6.12 -22.43
C PRO A 554 -4.38 7.61 -22.07
N THR A 555 -5.15 7.92 -21.05
CA THR A 555 -5.35 9.27 -20.49
C THR A 555 -4.00 9.94 -20.27
N PRO A 556 -3.71 11.09 -20.91
CA PRO A 556 -2.45 11.79 -20.70
C PRO A 556 -2.36 12.28 -19.25
N SER A 557 -1.20 12.09 -18.63
CA SER A 557 -0.91 12.57 -17.28
C SER A 557 -0.98 14.10 -17.24
N ILE A 558 -2.09 14.65 -16.72
CA ILE A 558 -2.32 16.09 -16.52
C ILE A 558 -1.35 16.73 -15.50
N ALA A 559 -0.47 15.93 -14.86
CA ALA A 559 0.52 16.33 -13.85
C ALA A 559 1.65 17.26 -14.32
N SER A 560 1.39 18.11 -15.31
CA SER A 560 2.42 18.81 -16.07
C SER A 560 1.91 19.91 -17.00
N ASP A 561 0.60 20.21 -16.98
CA ASP A 561 0.04 21.46 -17.55
C ASP A 561 -0.36 22.48 -16.47
N ILE A 562 -0.18 22.18 -15.18
CA ILE A 562 -0.55 23.09 -14.08
C ILE A 562 0.68 23.62 -13.31
N SER A 563 1.89 23.18 -13.64
CA SER A 563 3.13 23.74 -13.05
C SER A 563 3.55 25.09 -13.67
N LEU A 564 2.67 25.78 -14.40
CA LEU A 564 3.01 26.93 -15.26
C LEU A 564 2.51 28.29 -14.76
N PRO A 565 1.40 28.48 -14.03
CA PRO A 565 1.04 29.82 -13.57
C PRO A 565 1.97 30.32 -12.47
N ILE A 566 2.19 29.51 -11.42
CA ILE A 566 2.86 29.98 -10.19
C ILE A 566 4.36 30.19 -10.40
N ALA A 567 5.07 29.23 -11.01
CA ALA A 567 6.52 29.36 -11.22
C ALA A 567 6.88 30.46 -12.25
N THR A 568 6.04 30.63 -13.29
CA THR A 568 6.19 31.74 -14.24
C THR A 568 5.77 33.06 -13.60
N GLN A 569 4.75 33.08 -12.73
CA GLN A 569 4.34 34.28 -11.98
C GLN A 569 5.40 34.69 -10.95
N GLU A 570 6.05 33.74 -10.29
CA GLU A 570 7.15 33.99 -9.35
C GLU A 570 8.39 34.51 -10.10
N LEU A 571 8.70 33.94 -11.27
CA LEU A 571 9.75 34.47 -12.15
C LEU A 571 9.45 35.90 -12.62
N ARG A 572 8.19 36.19 -13.02
CA ARG A 572 7.72 37.54 -13.38
C ARG A 572 7.82 38.52 -12.22
N GLN A 573 7.44 38.10 -11.01
CA GLN A 573 7.55 38.93 -9.81
C GLN A 573 9.02 39.24 -9.50
N ARG A 574 9.93 38.27 -9.66
CA ARG A 574 11.37 38.49 -9.47
C ARG A 574 11.97 39.42 -10.53
N LEU A 575 11.61 39.27 -11.80
CA LEU A 575 12.06 40.17 -12.87
C LEU A 575 11.66 41.63 -12.56
N ARG A 576 10.44 41.86 -12.08
CA ARG A 576 9.99 43.20 -11.63
C ARG A 576 10.75 43.75 -10.41
N GLN A 577 11.26 42.88 -9.54
CA GLN A 577 12.08 43.29 -8.40
C GLN A 577 13.53 43.63 -8.81
N LEU A 578 14.03 43.00 -9.88
CA LEU A 578 15.37 43.21 -10.43
C LEU A 578 15.47 44.43 -11.37
N GLU A 579 14.35 44.89 -11.95
CA GLU A 579 14.30 46.08 -12.84
C GLU A 579 14.76 47.40 -12.18
N ASN A 580 14.99 47.44 -10.87
CA ASN A 580 15.59 48.58 -10.16
C ASN A 580 17.15 48.56 -10.16
N GLY A 581 17.80 47.61 -10.83
CA GLY A 581 19.25 47.51 -10.94
C GLY A 581 19.73 46.79 -12.21
N THR A 582 20.09 47.57 -13.23
CA THR A 582 20.95 47.22 -14.39
C THR A 582 20.85 45.79 -14.96
N THR A 583 19.98 45.55 -15.95
CA THR A 583 20.16 44.45 -16.91
C THR A 583 20.54 45.02 -18.28
N LEU A 584 21.84 45.02 -18.60
CA LEU A 584 22.33 45.30 -19.95
C LEU A 584 22.29 43.99 -20.77
N GLY A 585 21.25 43.77 -21.58
CA GLY A 585 21.24 42.66 -22.52
C GLY A 585 19.92 42.43 -23.25
N GLN A 586 19.99 41.90 -24.48
CA GLN A 586 18.84 41.51 -25.31
C GLN A 586 18.08 40.27 -24.79
N SER A 587 18.57 39.59 -23.75
CA SER A 587 17.98 38.36 -23.19
C SER A 587 18.07 38.33 -21.65
N PRO A 588 17.05 38.80 -20.92
CA PRO A 588 17.13 39.04 -19.47
C PRO A 588 17.23 37.77 -18.62
N LEU A 589 16.88 36.59 -19.16
CA LEU A 589 16.91 35.30 -18.46
C LEU A 589 18.10 34.41 -18.83
N GLY A 590 18.99 34.89 -19.69
CA GLY A 590 20.13 34.13 -20.22
C GLY A 590 19.78 33.26 -21.43
N GLN A 591 20.74 32.43 -21.83
CA GLN A 591 20.66 31.57 -23.01
C GLN A 591 21.12 30.15 -22.68
N ILE A 592 20.60 29.15 -23.42
CA ILE A 592 20.98 27.74 -23.32
C ILE A 592 21.47 27.21 -24.68
N GLN A 593 22.59 26.50 -24.70
CA GLN A 593 23.12 25.86 -25.89
C GLN A 593 22.67 24.40 -25.94
N LEU A 594 22.01 24.02 -27.03
CA LEU A 594 21.50 22.67 -27.25
C LEU A 594 21.95 22.13 -28.60
N THR A 595 22.21 20.82 -28.66
CA THR A 595 22.31 20.08 -29.92
C THR A 595 21.14 19.13 -30.04
N ILE A 596 20.40 19.20 -31.14
CA ILE A 596 19.23 18.35 -31.36
C ILE A 596 19.42 17.59 -32.67
N ARG A 597 19.43 16.26 -32.59
CA ARG A 597 19.64 15.38 -33.75
C ARG A 597 18.75 14.16 -33.68
N HIS A 598 18.19 13.74 -34.81
CA HIS A 598 17.47 12.47 -34.92
C HIS A 598 18.30 11.43 -35.65
N SER A 599 18.32 10.21 -35.11
CA SER A 599 18.90 9.03 -35.76
C SER A 599 17.77 8.16 -36.31
N SER A 600 17.49 8.28 -37.61
CA SER A 600 16.46 7.50 -38.28
C SER A 600 16.71 5.98 -38.19
N GLN A 601 17.98 5.56 -38.28
CA GLN A 601 18.35 4.14 -38.18
C GLN A 601 18.05 3.54 -36.80
N ARG A 602 18.16 4.34 -35.73
CA ARG A 602 17.96 3.86 -34.35
C ARG A 602 16.59 4.25 -33.78
N ASN A 603 15.76 4.98 -34.53
CA ASN A 603 14.52 5.59 -34.07
C ASN A 603 14.68 6.34 -32.74
N LYS A 604 15.70 7.21 -32.67
CA LYS A 604 16.02 7.98 -31.47
C LYS A 604 16.22 9.46 -31.77
N LEU A 605 15.60 10.33 -30.96
CA LEU A 605 15.95 11.73 -30.84
C LEU A 605 17.02 11.89 -29.75
N VAL A 606 18.13 12.52 -30.09
CA VAL A 606 19.24 12.82 -29.20
C VAL A 606 19.25 14.32 -28.95
N VAL A 607 19.20 14.72 -27.68
CA VAL A 607 19.27 16.10 -27.21
C VAL A 607 20.48 16.25 -26.30
N VAL A 608 21.48 17.01 -26.72
CA VAL A 608 22.64 17.34 -25.90
C VAL A 608 22.43 18.71 -25.28
N VAL A 609 22.51 18.79 -23.95
CA VAL A 609 22.51 20.03 -23.20
C VAL A 609 23.97 20.39 -22.91
N HIS A 610 24.48 21.42 -23.59
CA HIS A 610 25.88 21.82 -23.50
C HIS A 610 26.13 22.74 -22.31
N SER A 611 25.63 23.97 -22.38
CA SER A 611 25.87 24.98 -21.34
C SER A 611 24.76 26.03 -21.32
N CYS A 612 24.67 26.77 -20.23
CA CYS A 612 23.90 28.02 -20.18
C CYS A 612 24.85 29.20 -19.99
N ARG A 613 24.43 30.40 -20.40
CA ARG A 613 25.17 31.64 -20.14
C ARG A 613 24.24 32.77 -19.72
N ASN A 614 24.76 33.68 -18.91
CA ASN A 614 24.08 34.89 -18.42
C ASN A 614 22.74 34.60 -17.73
N LEU A 615 22.65 33.52 -16.95
CA LEU A 615 21.45 33.23 -16.15
C LEU A 615 21.23 34.29 -15.05
N ILE A 616 19.99 34.47 -14.62
CA ILE A 616 19.68 35.31 -13.46
C ILE A 616 20.20 34.66 -12.16
N ALA A 617 20.68 35.50 -11.24
CA ALA A 617 21.06 35.07 -9.90
C ALA A 617 19.81 34.88 -9.04
N PHE A 618 19.71 33.72 -8.37
CA PHE A 618 18.62 33.41 -7.44
C PHE A 618 18.93 33.91 -6.02
N SER A 619 20.21 34.08 -5.69
CA SER A 619 20.72 34.56 -4.40
C SER A 619 21.96 35.46 -4.60
N GLU A 620 22.43 36.13 -3.54
CA GLU A 620 23.67 36.92 -3.57
C GLU A 620 24.90 36.09 -3.96
N ASP A 621 24.89 34.78 -3.66
CA ASP A 621 25.95 33.82 -3.99
C ASP A 621 25.81 33.20 -5.39
N GLY A 622 24.85 33.65 -6.20
CA GLY A 622 24.56 33.13 -7.54
C GLY A 622 23.40 32.12 -7.58
N SER A 623 23.44 31.21 -8.55
CA SER A 623 22.40 30.19 -8.79
C SER A 623 23.02 28.79 -8.83
N ASP A 624 22.21 27.79 -8.48
CA ASP A 624 22.48 26.36 -8.60
C ASP A 624 21.68 25.73 -9.76
N PRO A 625 21.98 26.06 -11.04
CA PRO A 625 21.17 25.66 -12.19
C PRO A 625 21.24 24.17 -12.52
N TYR A 626 20.10 23.62 -12.94
CA TYR A 626 19.98 22.35 -13.67
C TYR A 626 18.94 22.47 -14.79
N VAL A 627 19.04 21.63 -15.81
CA VAL A 627 18.15 21.63 -16.97
C VAL A 627 17.24 20.41 -16.94
N ARG A 628 15.93 20.63 -17.12
CA ARG A 628 14.92 19.59 -17.29
C ARG A 628 14.45 19.57 -18.74
N VAL A 629 14.35 18.39 -19.33
CA VAL A 629 13.88 18.18 -20.71
C VAL A 629 12.68 17.22 -20.74
N TYR A 630 11.62 17.58 -21.47
CA TYR A 630 10.51 16.71 -21.86
C TYR A 630 10.29 16.72 -23.37
N LEU A 631 9.75 15.62 -23.89
CA LEU A 631 9.26 15.52 -25.26
C LEU A 631 7.73 15.36 -25.24
N LEU A 632 7.04 16.49 -25.30
CA LEU A 632 5.58 16.59 -25.18
C LEU A 632 4.87 15.87 -26.34
N PRO A 633 3.73 15.21 -26.10
CA PRO A 633 2.86 15.31 -24.92
C PRO A 633 3.24 14.40 -23.74
N ASP A 634 4.33 13.62 -23.83
CA ASP A 634 4.74 12.77 -22.73
C ASP A 634 5.33 13.60 -21.59
N LYS A 635 4.57 13.71 -20.51
CA LYS A 635 4.93 14.49 -19.32
C LYS A 635 4.94 13.65 -18.05
N ARG A 636 4.90 12.32 -18.19
CA ARG A 636 5.04 11.37 -17.07
C ARG A 636 6.42 11.50 -16.45
N ARG A 637 6.56 11.10 -15.19
CA ARG A 637 7.86 11.07 -14.48
C ARG A 637 8.91 10.24 -15.23
N SER A 638 8.50 9.16 -15.90
CA SER A 638 9.35 8.30 -16.74
C SER A 638 9.88 8.98 -18.01
N GLY A 639 9.15 9.97 -18.55
CA GLY A 639 9.55 10.77 -19.71
C GLY A 639 10.47 11.95 -19.37
N ARG A 640 10.66 12.26 -18.08
CA ARG A 640 11.52 13.37 -17.63
C ARG A 640 13.00 13.03 -17.80
N ARG A 641 13.77 13.97 -18.34
CA ARG A 641 15.24 13.94 -18.32
C ARG A 641 15.77 15.18 -17.59
N LYS A 642 16.85 15.06 -16.82
CA LYS A 642 17.44 16.17 -16.07
C LYS A 642 18.96 16.11 -16.07
N THR A 643 19.61 17.27 -16.02
CA THR A 643 21.06 17.35 -15.82
C THR A 643 21.45 17.22 -14.35
N HIS A 644 22.75 17.08 -14.08
CA HIS A 644 23.29 17.40 -12.77
C HIS A 644 23.10 18.88 -12.44
N VAL A 645 23.20 19.22 -11.15
CA VAL A 645 23.14 20.59 -10.66
C VAL A 645 24.56 21.16 -10.65
N SER A 646 24.77 22.29 -11.32
CA SER A 646 26.00 23.07 -11.18
C SER A 646 25.80 24.09 -10.07
N LYS A 647 26.72 24.17 -9.10
CA LYS A 647 26.55 25.04 -7.93
C LYS A 647 27.16 26.42 -8.15
N ARG A 648 26.51 27.47 -7.63
CA ARG A 648 27.00 28.87 -7.56
C ARG A 648 27.57 29.38 -8.88
N THR A 649 26.82 29.22 -9.97
CA THR A 649 27.23 29.69 -11.30
C THR A 649 26.05 30.17 -12.13
N LEU A 650 26.27 31.24 -12.88
CA LEU A 650 25.32 31.76 -13.89
C LEU A 650 25.66 31.29 -15.30
N ASN A 651 26.76 30.56 -15.46
CA ASN A 651 27.27 30.04 -16.72
C ASN A 651 27.62 28.54 -16.59
N PRO A 652 26.65 27.67 -16.26
CA PRO A 652 26.91 26.24 -16.06
C PRO A 652 27.27 25.53 -17.37
N VAL A 653 28.16 24.54 -17.27
CA VAL A 653 28.50 23.60 -18.35
C VAL A 653 28.07 22.21 -17.92
N PHE A 654 27.23 21.56 -18.73
CA PHE A 654 26.63 20.26 -18.44
C PHE A 654 27.17 19.15 -19.34
N ASP A 655 27.26 19.40 -20.65
CA ASP A 655 27.63 18.43 -21.71
C ASP A 655 26.95 17.06 -21.57
N GLN A 656 25.65 17.04 -21.27
CA GLN A 656 24.88 15.81 -21.07
C GLN A 656 23.96 15.50 -22.24
N SER A 657 23.98 14.23 -22.69
CA SER A 657 23.15 13.73 -23.79
C SER A 657 21.94 12.97 -23.28
N PHE A 658 20.77 13.27 -23.83
CA PHE A 658 19.51 12.60 -23.54
C PHE A 658 18.91 11.97 -24.79
N ASP A 659 18.55 10.69 -24.67
CA ASP A 659 17.91 9.92 -25.74
C ASP A 659 16.41 9.75 -25.48
N PHE A 660 15.61 9.98 -26.53
CA PHE A 660 14.19 9.65 -26.59
C PHE A 660 13.94 8.65 -27.72
N SER A 661 13.33 7.52 -27.43
CA SER A 661 12.93 6.52 -28.43
C SER A 661 11.68 7.00 -29.15
N VAL A 662 11.85 7.57 -30.35
CA VAL A 662 10.78 8.20 -31.12
C VAL A 662 11.15 8.23 -32.61
N SER A 663 10.17 7.99 -33.49
CA SER A 663 10.40 8.01 -34.94
C SER A 663 10.48 9.45 -35.48
N LEU A 664 11.15 9.67 -36.62
CA LEU A 664 11.30 11.01 -37.21
C LEU A 664 9.95 11.70 -37.51
N PRO A 665 8.93 11.02 -38.09
CA PRO A 665 7.63 11.64 -38.33
C PRO A 665 6.90 12.01 -37.04
N GLU A 666 7.16 11.28 -35.95
CA GLU A 666 6.55 11.53 -34.65
C GLU A 666 7.22 12.69 -33.92
N VAL A 667 8.54 12.85 -34.03
CA VAL A 667 9.24 14.04 -33.50
C VAL A 667 8.68 15.33 -34.08
N GLN A 668 8.35 15.34 -35.38
CA GLN A 668 7.78 16.52 -36.06
C GLN A 668 6.42 16.95 -35.50
N ARG A 669 5.69 16.04 -34.84
CA ARG A 669 4.39 16.32 -34.20
C ARG A 669 4.48 16.59 -32.69
N ARG A 670 5.69 16.54 -32.13
CA ARG A 670 5.96 16.69 -30.69
C ARG A 670 6.65 18.03 -30.40
N THR A 671 6.60 18.46 -29.14
CA THR A 671 7.28 19.70 -28.70
C THR A 671 8.38 19.34 -27.72
N LEU A 672 9.60 19.84 -27.95
CA LEU A 672 10.68 19.71 -26.98
C LEU A 672 10.60 20.86 -25.96
N ASP A 673 10.34 20.51 -24.70
CA ASP A 673 10.19 21.43 -23.57
C ASP A 673 11.46 21.38 -22.71
N VAL A 674 12.22 22.47 -22.69
CA VAL A 674 13.47 22.59 -21.94
C VAL A 674 13.32 23.70 -20.91
N ALA A 675 13.54 23.39 -19.64
CA ALA A 675 13.42 24.36 -18.54
C ALA A 675 14.69 24.35 -17.68
N VAL A 676 15.26 25.53 -17.46
CA VAL A 676 16.39 25.75 -16.55
C VAL A 676 15.85 26.15 -15.19
N LYS A 677 16.28 25.47 -14.13
CA LYS A 677 15.75 25.62 -12.77
C LYS A 677 16.86 25.75 -11.76
N ASN A 678 16.60 26.47 -10.67
CA ASN A 678 17.48 26.58 -9.52
C ASN A 678 17.22 25.46 -8.51
N SER A 679 18.26 24.76 -8.09
CA SER A 679 18.19 23.70 -7.07
C SER A 679 18.63 24.25 -5.71
N GLY A 680 17.71 24.81 -4.92
CA GLY A 680 17.99 25.22 -3.54
C GLY A 680 18.31 24.04 -2.60
N GLY A 681 18.96 24.35 -1.46
CA GLY A 681 19.30 23.39 -0.41
C GLY A 681 18.08 22.75 0.27
N PHE A 682 18.32 21.81 1.18
CA PHE A 682 17.27 21.00 1.84
C PHE A 682 16.24 21.81 2.65
N LEU A 683 16.49 23.11 2.88
CA LEU A 683 15.60 24.02 3.62
C LEU A 683 15.47 25.43 3.00
N SER A 684 15.99 25.66 1.79
CA SER A 684 16.06 27.02 1.23
C SER A 684 14.83 27.36 0.37
N LYS A 685 14.39 28.62 0.47
CA LYS A 685 13.36 29.22 -0.41
C LYS A 685 13.88 29.44 -1.85
N ASP A 686 15.10 28.97 -2.14
CA ASP A 686 15.82 29.28 -3.37
C ASP A 686 15.58 28.27 -4.48
N LYS A 687 14.36 27.72 -4.57
CA LYS A 687 13.97 26.79 -5.64
C LYS A 687 13.02 27.49 -6.58
N GLY A 688 13.33 27.54 -7.86
CA GLY A 688 12.46 28.21 -8.83
C GLY A 688 12.91 28.05 -10.28
N LEU A 689 12.08 28.56 -11.19
CA LEU A 689 12.35 28.57 -12.63
C LEU A 689 13.30 29.72 -12.95
N LEU A 690 14.37 29.44 -13.70
CA LEU A 690 15.30 30.45 -14.22
C LEU A 690 14.95 30.86 -15.65
N GLY A 691 14.35 29.95 -16.43
CA GLY A 691 13.85 30.26 -17.78
C GLY A 691 13.53 29.00 -18.58
N LYS A 692 12.94 29.17 -19.76
CA LYS A 692 12.40 28.08 -20.57
C LYS A 692 12.62 28.27 -22.06
N VAL A 693 12.71 27.17 -22.81
CA VAL A 693 12.68 27.09 -24.28
C VAL A 693 11.69 25.99 -24.70
N SER A 694 10.78 26.31 -25.61
CA SER A 694 9.88 25.33 -26.24
C SER A 694 10.13 25.32 -27.75
N LEU A 695 10.60 24.18 -28.27
CA LEU A 695 10.86 24.01 -29.69
C LEU A 695 9.76 23.18 -30.33
N LYS A 696 8.98 23.82 -31.21
CA LYS A 696 7.94 23.20 -32.03
C LYS A 696 8.46 23.01 -33.45
N ASN A 697 7.92 22.04 -34.18
CA ASN A 697 8.21 21.80 -35.60
C ASN A 697 9.72 21.72 -35.89
N ILE A 698 10.41 20.78 -35.24
CA ILE A 698 11.86 20.64 -35.36
C ILE A 698 12.21 20.04 -36.75
N PHE A 699 12.40 20.91 -37.74
CA PHE A 699 12.78 20.54 -39.11
C PHE A 699 14.31 20.34 -39.24
N GLU A 700 14.75 19.52 -40.20
CA GLU A 700 16.18 19.26 -40.53
C GLU A 700 17.05 18.58 -39.44
N LEU A 701 16.47 17.63 -38.70
CA LEU A 701 17.12 16.86 -37.63
C LEU A 701 18.25 15.90 -38.06
N ALA A 702 18.48 15.71 -39.36
CA ALA A 702 19.41 14.71 -39.89
C ALA A 702 20.88 15.10 -39.74
N LYS A 703 21.23 16.40 -39.86
CA LYS A 703 22.61 16.89 -39.69
C LYS A 703 22.99 17.14 -38.22
N GLY A 704 22.01 17.41 -37.36
CA GLY A 704 22.22 17.82 -35.97
C GLY A 704 22.81 19.23 -35.89
N TRP A 705 22.09 20.17 -35.27
CA TRP A 705 22.54 21.56 -35.19
C TRP A 705 22.74 21.93 -33.72
N THR A 706 23.88 22.57 -33.44
CA THR A 706 24.20 23.13 -32.12
C THR A 706 23.91 24.62 -32.16
N GLN A 707 22.99 25.10 -31.33
CA GLN A 707 22.57 26.50 -31.34
C GLN A 707 22.31 27.03 -29.93
N TRP A 708 22.51 28.33 -29.74
CA TRP A 708 22.08 29.08 -28.55
C TRP A 708 20.61 29.49 -28.68
N TYR A 709 19.84 29.19 -27.65
CA TYR A 709 18.43 29.54 -27.52
C TYR A 709 18.23 30.50 -26.35
N ASP A 710 17.47 31.57 -26.57
CA ASP A 710 17.13 32.52 -25.49
C ASP A 710 16.11 31.89 -24.56
N LEU A 711 16.35 32.04 -23.25
CA LEU A 711 15.40 31.62 -22.24
C LEU A 711 14.29 32.66 -22.13
N THR A 712 13.03 32.22 -22.16
CA THR A 712 11.85 33.06 -21.91
C THR A 712 11.04 32.53 -20.74
N GLU A 713 10.06 33.30 -20.28
CA GLU A 713 9.21 32.97 -19.13
C GLU A 713 8.26 31.78 -19.41
N ASP A 714 7.81 31.64 -20.65
CA ASP A 714 6.81 30.68 -21.14
C ASP A 714 7.38 29.69 -22.18
N GLY A 715 8.61 29.93 -22.63
CA GLY A 715 9.32 29.16 -23.64
C GLY A 715 8.90 29.46 -25.08
N THR A 716 8.05 30.45 -25.35
CA THR A 716 7.67 30.83 -26.72
C THR A 716 8.35 32.12 -27.15
N ARG A 717 9.02 32.13 -28.32
CA ARG A 717 9.47 33.39 -28.93
C ARG A 717 8.27 34.09 -29.59
N PRO A 718 8.16 35.43 -29.52
CA PRO A 718 7.41 36.17 -30.53
C PRO A 718 8.10 35.97 -31.89
N HIS A 719 7.35 35.59 -32.91
CA HIS A 719 7.84 35.64 -34.28
C HIS A 719 8.22 37.09 -34.61
N VAL A 720 9.51 37.36 -34.74
CA VAL A 720 9.96 38.53 -35.50
C VAL A 720 9.82 38.12 -36.96
N VAL A 721 8.80 38.67 -37.60
CA VAL A 721 8.65 38.68 -39.05
C VAL A 721 9.82 39.50 -39.61
N THR A 722 10.64 38.88 -40.46
CA THR A 722 11.39 39.59 -41.50
C THR A 722 10.85 39.16 -42.84
#